data_AF-A0A9D4Z2G8-F1
#
_entry.id   AF-A0A9D4Z2G8-F1
#
_cell.length_a   1.000
_cell.length_b   1.000
_cell.length_c   1.000
_cell.angle_alpha   90.00
_cell.angle_beta   90.00
_cell.angle_gamma   90.00
#
_symmetry.space_group_name_H-M   'P 1'
#
loop_
_entity.id
_entity.type
_entity.pdbx_description
1 polymer ?
#
loop_
_entity_poly.entity_id
_entity_poly.type
_entity_poly.pdbx_seq_one_letter_code
_entity_poly.pdbx_strand_id
1 'polypeptide(L)'
;MHINGRSSQESSSKWQQKHLACFTLSEMKIWLGGFMLLFVFMVILLRFRVLEGPLMRPYLDMLENQPSLFFSSNNSAQGKLHLDAEESSTTIEPPKQIETAKDPPIIRLVLSHVKHSAEASVLSLWKHLSPVLSRSDCFPEAKRGMEESENNWREMIEEHVIESLHKGHGFVNRTSEKQCPYSHSSVNQTFVDGLDAELEIPCGLVVDSSITIVGMPWGAEMNFAIELLGPKLPGEPEPSVVLHFNARLQGDRITDEPVIVQNTWSKEHDWGDEERCPNSESVSRKVDGLDTCTEQVGKAVIRKNSTSLKGPMVGNDKSWFPFMNGLPFAATLWAGWEGFHMTINGKHVSSFEYRQNLKPSLVNAVRLKGSVKPISILATGLPTSEDITHVDLKFLKAPPLVRKQRNELFIGVFSTGNNFDRRMAVRRSWMQYEAVRSGKVTVRFFVGQHANKQVNKEIWREAVTYGDIQLMPFVDYYNLITIKTIAICIFGTEQLRSKYIMKTDDDTFVRVDEVLSVLNKAQEKKGLLYGLLEFDSEPHRDPNDKWFISAEEWPHPSYPPWAHGPGYIISRDIASYIVQGHKDRSLKLFKLEDVSMGIWIEEYKKKDREVNYVNDNNFNNAGCNDGYVIAHYQNPKHMTCLWGKLKEGAGAICCNDP
;
A
#
# COMPACT_ATOMS: atom_id res chain seq x y z
N MET A 1 -59.89 44.76 1.77
CA MET A 1 -59.68 45.83 2.77
C MET A 1 -58.73 45.25 3.82
N HIS A 2 -57.55 45.83 4.08
CA HIS A 2 -57.32 47.04 4.89
C HIS A 2 -57.81 46.86 6.35
N ILE A 3 -57.03 47.12 7.42
CA ILE A 3 -55.70 47.76 7.53
C ILE A 3 -54.92 47.28 8.78
N ASN A 4 -53.64 47.68 8.86
CA ASN A 4 -52.67 47.65 9.99
C ASN A 4 -53.25 47.88 11.42
N GLY A 5 -52.56 47.59 12.54
CA GLY A 5 -51.19 47.10 12.80
C GLY A 5 -50.46 47.91 13.91
N ARG A 6 -49.24 47.48 14.31
CA ARG A 6 -48.33 48.08 15.36
C ARG A 6 -48.81 47.94 16.84
N SER A 7 -48.00 47.46 17.81
CA SER A 7 -46.74 47.95 18.45
C SER A 7 -47.01 49.01 19.56
N SER A 8 -46.24 49.16 20.67
CA SER A 8 -45.03 48.50 21.23
C SER A 8 -44.66 49.12 22.61
N GLN A 9 -44.05 48.36 23.55
CA GLN A 9 -43.36 48.87 24.79
C GLN A 9 -44.29 49.60 25.82
N GLU A 10 -43.98 50.00 27.07
CA GLU A 10 -43.07 49.63 28.20
C GLU A 10 -43.50 50.46 29.46
N SER A 11 -43.00 50.35 30.72
CA SER A 11 -42.37 49.29 31.56
C SER A 11 -42.32 49.79 33.05
N SER A 12 -41.64 49.07 33.97
CA SER A 12 -41.53 49.38 35.44
C SER A 12 -42.84 49.13 36.24
N SER A 13 -42.92 48.86 37.57
CA SER A 13 -41.97 48.77 38.71
C SER A 13 -42.68 48.03 39.90
N LYS A 14 -42.14 47.56 41.06
CA LYS A 14 -40.79 47.23 41.59
C LYS A 14 -40.92 46.61 43.03
N TRP A 15 -40.23 45.50 43.35
CA TRP A 15 -39.84 45.01 44.72
C TRP A 15 -41.01 44.55 45.66
N GLN A 16 -40.91 43.69 46.70
CA GLN A 16 -39.86 42.88 47.41
C GLN A 16 -40.38 41.41 47.55
N GLN A 17 -39.65 40.29 47.34
CA GLN A 17 -38.41 39.74 47.95
C GLN A 17 -38.60 38.96 49.27
N LYS A 18 -38.38 37.62 49.26
CA LYS A 18 -37.64 36.85 50.31
C LYS A 18 -37.33 35.37 49.91
N HIS A 19 -36.04 35.03 49.94
CA HIS A 19 -35.35 33.73 49.96
C HIS A 19 -35.91 32.45 49.29
N LEU A 20 -35.19 31.99 48.26
CA LEU A 20 -34.92 30.56 48.01
C LEU A 20 -33.60 30.15 48.69
N ALA A 21 -33.45 28.88 49.02
CA ALA A 21 -32.14 28.25 49.28
C ALA A 21 -31.57 27.67 47.98
N CYS A 22 -30.25 27.74 47.80
CA CYS A 22 -29.58 27.27 46.58
C CYS A 22 -28.91 25.91 46.82
N PHE A 23 -29.38 24.87 46.13
CA PHE A 23 -28.66 23.60 45.97
C PHE A 23 -28.09 23.52 44.56
N THR A 24 -26.79 23.25 44.44
CA THR A 24 -26.06 23.31 43.17
C THR A 24 -26.09 21.99 42.40
N LEU A 25 -26.18 22.06 41.07
CA LEU A 25 -26.21 20.96 40.09
C LEU A 25 -24.97 20.01 40.08
N SER A 26 -24.08 20.10 41.06
CA SER A 26 -22.87 19.27 41.18
C SER A 26 -23.16 17.89 41.78
N GLU A 27 -23.99 17.80 42.82
CA GLU A 27 -24.11 16.58 43.63
C GLU A 27 -24.80 15.40 42.89
N MET A 28 -25.73 15.69 41.98
CA MET A 28 -26.41 14.66 41.18
C MET A 28 -25.47 13.87 40.25
N LYS A 29 -24.33 14.43 39.85
CA LYS A 29 -23.39 13.73 38.95
C LYS A 29 -22.58 12.64 39.67
N ILE A 30 -22.34 12.78 40.97
CA ILE A 30 -21.51 11.86 41.76
C ILE A 30 -22.23 10.51 41.96
N TRP A 31 -23.52 10.55 42.26
CA TRP A 31 -24.33 9.34 42.52
C TRP A 31 -24.54 8.46 41.28
N LEU A 32 -24.68 9.06 40.09
CA LEU A 32 -24.80 8.32 38.82
C LEU A 32 -23.51 7.58 38.44
N GLY A 33 -22.35 8.18 38.68
CA GLY A 33 -21.05 7.54 38.43
C GLY A 33 -20.80 6.32 39.32
N GLY A 34 -21.14 6.42 40.61
CA GLY A 34 -21.00 5.31 41.56
C GLY A 34 -21.85 4.08 41.20
N PHE A 35 -23.08 4.29 40.73
CA PHE A 35 -23.98 3.20 40.32
C PHE A 35 -23.46 2.44 39.08
N MET A 36 -22.91 3.15 38.09
CA MET A 36 -22.30 2.53 36.91
C MET A 36 -21.10 1.65 37.27
N LEU A 37 -20.22 2.14 38.15
CA LEU A 37 -19.04 1.37 38.59
C LEU A 37 -19.42 0.11 39.39
N LEU A 38 -20.41 0.20 40.27
CA LEU A 38 -20.96 -0.96 40.99
C LEU A 38 -21.58 -2.00 40.05
N PHE A 39 -22.28 -1.57 39.01
CA PHE A 39 -22.87 -2.47 38.01
C PHE A 39 -21.80 -3.21 37.20
N VAL A 40 -20.78 -2.49 36.70
CA VAL A 40 -19.65 -3.09 35.97
C VAL A 40 -18.88 -4.07 36.86
N PHE A 41 -18.63 -3.72 38.13
CA PHE A 41 -17.95 -4.60 39.08
C PHE A 41 -18.74 -5.89 39.36
N MET A 42 -20.08 -5.81 39.50
CA MET A 42 -20.94 -7.00 39.62
C MET A 42 -20.90 -7.90 38.38
N VAL A 43 -20.88 -7.33 37.17
CA VAL A 43 -20.75 -8.10 35.92
C VAL A 43 -19.39 -8.81 35.84
N ILE A 44 -18.31 -8.15 36.29
CA ILE A 44 -16.97 -8.76 36.36
C ILE A 44 -16.93 -9.91 37.39
N LEU A 45 -17.49 -9.72 38.58
CA LEU A 45 -17.58 -10.79 39.60
C LEU A 45 -18.43 -11.98 39.13
N LEU A 46 -19.52 -11.73 38.41
CA LEU A 46 -20.34 -12.78 37.80
C LEU A 46 -19.59 -13.56 36.72
N ARG A 47 -18.72 -12.91 35.92
CA ARG A 47 -17.83 -13.63 34.98
C ARG A 47 -16.73 -14.40 35.69
N PHE A 48 -16.12 -13.85 36.74
CA PHE A 48 -15.07 -14.55 37.50
C PHE A 48 -15.60 -15.85 38.15
N ARG A 49 -16.80 -15.82 38.75
CA ARG A 49 -17.41 -17.01 39.36
C ARG A 49 -17.87 -18.10 38.38
N VAL A 50 -17.78 -17.87 37.07
CA VAL A 50 -18.07 -18.88 36.04
C VAL A 50 -16.79 -19.59 35.54
N LEU A 51 -15.59 -19.14 35.96
CA LEU A 51 -14.31 -19.66 35.47
C LEU A 51 -13.59 -20.65 36.43
N GLU A 52 -14.15 -20.95 37.60
CA GLU A 52 -13.59 -21.92 38.55
C GLU A 52 -14.49 -23.17 38.69
N GLY A 53 -14.32 -24.11 37.75
CA GLY A 53 -14.92 -25.44 37.75
C GLY A 53 -13.98 -26.43 37.05
N PRO A 54 -13.76 -27.66 37.56
CA PRO A 54 -12.51 -28.37 37.30
C PRO A 54 -12.53 -29.26 36.05
N LEU A 55 -11.45 -29.20 35.25
CA LEU A 55 -10.99 -30.30 34.40
C LEU A 55 -9.51 -30.11 33.98
N MET A 56 -8.57 -30.54 34.84
CA MET A 56 -7.13 -30.59 34.52
C MET A 56 -6.49 -31.90 35.00
N ARG A 57 -6.71 -32.96 34.20
CA ARG A 57 -6.00 -34.26 34.07
C ARG A 57 -6.88 -35.14 33.17
N PRO A 58 -6.33 -36.05 32.34
CA PRO A 58 -4.92 -36.43 32.20
C PRO A 58 -4.30 -36.04 30.83
N TYR A 59 -3.04 -35.61 30.85
CA TYR A 59 -2.15 -35.69 29.67
C TYR A 59 -0.68 -35.79 30.10
N LEU A 60 -0.42 -36.64 31.11
CA LEU A 60 0.90 -36.92 31.68
C LEU A 60 1.19 -38.44 31.72
N ASP A 61 0.50 -39.21 30.87
CA ASP A 61 0.60 -40.68 30.75
C ASP A 61 0.66 -41.11 29.27
N MET A 62 1.62 -40.59 28.50
CA MET A 62 2.03 -41.20 27.22
C MET A 62 3.43 -40.78 26.73
N LEU A 63 4.37 -40.51 27.64
CA LEU A 63 5.80 -40.32 27.35
C LEU A 63 6.62 -41.60 27.56
N GLU A 64 6.04 -42.76 27.24
CA GLU A 64 6.71 -44.05 27.35
C GLU A 64 6.28 -45.00 26.22
N ASN A 65 7.12 -45.11 25.19
CA ASN A 65 7.45 -46.32 24.41
C ASN A 65 8.18 -45.95 23.09
N GLN A 66 9.51 -46.09 23.09
CA GLN A 66 10.30 -46.27 21.87
C GLN A 66 10.13 -47.73 21.37
N PRO A 67 10.41 -48.01 20.08
CA PRO A 67 11.71 -48.62 19.83
C PRO A 67 12.46 -48.08 18.60
N SER A 68 13.78 -48.05 18.73
CA SER A 68 14.75 -47.74 17.67
C SER A 68 14.96 -48.87 16.67
N LEU A 69 15.39 -48.55 15.44
CA LEU A 69 16.17 -49.47 14.58
C LEU A 69 17.30 -48.72 13.86
N PHE A 70 18.35 -49.46 13.47
CA PHE A 70 19.67 -48.95 13.05
C PHE A 70 20.03 -49.36 11.60
N PHE A 71 21.14 -48.80 11.09
CA PHE A 71 21.85 -49.13 9.82
C PHE A 71 21.17 -48.68 8.51
N SER A 72 21.88 -48.37 7.41
CA SER A 72 23.34 -48.41 7.16
C SER A 72 23.84 -47.27 6.22
N SER A 73 25.15 -47.30 5.92
CA SER A 73 25.97 -46.26 5.26
C SER A 73 26.01 -46.26 3.71
N ASN A 74 26.71 -45.24 3.17
CA ASN A 74 27.32 -45.14 1.82
C ASN A 74 26.38 -44.84 0.64
N ASN A 75 26.66 -43.85 -0.21
CA ASN A 75 27.90 -43.74 -0.98
C ASN A 75 28.37 -42.29 -1.28
N SER A 76 29.60 -42.19 -1.78
CA SER A 76 30.27 -40.94 -2.20
C SER A 76 30.21 -40.71 -3.71
N ALA A 77 30.30 -39.44 -4.11
CA ALA A 77 30.83 -39.00 -5.40
C ALA A 77 31.50 -37.63 -5.21
N GLN A 78 32.64 -37.39 -5.86
CA GLN A 78 33.44 -36.17 -5.71
C GLN A 78 33.59 -35.44 -7.04
N GLY A 79 33.69 -34.12 -6.96
CA GLY A 79 34.22 -33.27 -8.03
C GLY A 79 33.18 -32.72 -9.02
N LYS A 80 33.48 -31.62 -9.70
CA LYS A 80 34.67 -30.76 -9.55
C LYS A 80 34.33 -29.36 -10.07
N LEU A 81 34.84 -28.31 -9.40
CA LEU A 81 34.80 -26.97 -9.97
C LEU A 81 35.71 -26.91 -11.21
N HIS A 82 35.22 -26.27 -12.26
CA HIS A 82 36.07 -25.63 -13.27
C HIS A 82 35.51 -24.24 -13.55
N LEU A 83 36.38 -23.25 -13.50
CA LEU A 83 36.13 -21.85 -13.82
C LEU A 83 36.97 -21.56 -15.06
N ASP A 84 36.33 -21.53 -16.21
CA ASP A 84 36.95 -21.14 -17.47
C ASP A 84 36.26 -19.85 -17.92
N ALA A 85 37.06 -18.80 -18.13
CA ALA A 85 36.59 -17.47 -18.52
C ALA A 85 37.03 -17.19 -19.95
N GLU A 86 36.08 -16.80 -20.81
CA GLU A 86 36.37 -16.35 -22.18
C GLU A 86 35.80 -14.95 -22.41
N GLU A 87 36.63 -14.07 -22.94
CA GLU A 87 36.24 -12.73 -23.38
C GLU A 87 35.45 -12.83 -24.69
N SER A 88 34.26 -12.24 -24.76
CA SER A 88 33.46 -12.19 -25.98
C SER A 88 33.54 -10.80 -26.62
N SER A 89 34.14 -10.73 -27.81
CA SER A 89 34.26 -9.50 -28.58
C SER A 89 32.99 -9.20 -29.39
N THR A 90 32.75 -7.90 -29.64
CA THR A 90 31.49 -7.43 -30.24
C THR A 90 31.39 -7.69 -31.74
N THR A 91 30.40 -8.48 -32.15
CA THR A 91 29.91 -8.55 -33.55
C THR A 91 28.39 -8.41 -33.59
N ILE A 92 27.90 -7.50 -34.44
CA ILE A 92 26.48 -7.21 -34.60
C ILE A 92 25.90 -8.12 -35.69
N GLU A 93 25.03 -9.07 -35.32
CA GLU A 93 24.22 -9.81 -36.27
C GLU A 93 22.96 -9.00 -36.70
N PRO A 94 22.49 -9.14 -37.95
CA PRO A 94 21.21 -8.59 -38.39
C PRO A 94 20.01 -9.33 -37.74
N PRO A 95 18.83 -8.70 -37.64
CA PRO A 95 17.69 -9.25 -36.91
C PRO A 95 17.21 -10.59 -37.49
N LYS A 96 17.25 -11.62 -36.65
CA LYS A 96 16.73 -12.96 -36.96
C LYS A 96 15.21 -12.95 -37.11
N GLN A 97 14.70 -13.86 -37.96
CA GLN A 97 13.28 -13.97 -38.26
C GLN A 97 12.45 -14.33 -37.01
N ILE A 98 11.18 -13.95 -37.01
CA ILE A 98 10.27 -14.09 -35.86
C ILE A 98 9.96 -15.58 -35.62
N GLU A 99 10.67 -16.22 -34.70
CA GLU A 99 10.15 -17.41 -34.03
C GLU A 99 8.90 -17.02 -33.23
N THR A 100 7.85 -17.84 -33.33
CA THR A 100 6.68 -17.71 -32.45
C THR A 100 7.10 -18.06 -31.02
N ALA A 101 7.20 -17.03 -30.17
CA ALA A 101 7.58 -17.18 -28.77
C ALA A 101 6.68 -18.23 -28.09
N LYS A 102 7.29 -19.34 -27.65
CA LYS A 102 6.61 -20.40 -26.90
C LYS A 102 6.22 -19.83 -25.53
N ASP A 103 5.01 -20.14 -25.06
CA ASP A 103 4.56 -19.75 -23.72
C ASP A 103 5.62 -20.14 -22.66
N PRO A 104 6.04 -19.22 -21.78
CA PRO A 104 6.95 -19.52 -20.68
C PRO A 104 6.50 -20.76 -19.88
N PRO A 105 7.43 -21.62 -19.41
CA PRO A 105 7.09 -22.88 -18.76
C PRO A 105 6.07 -22.74 -17.62
N ILE A 106 6.18 -21.69 -16.81
CA ILE A 106 5.23 -21.38 -15.74
C ILE A 106 3.81 -21.05 -16.22
N ILE A 107 3.66 -20.32 -17.34
CA ILE A 107 2.33 -20.00 -17.90
C ILE A 107 1.64 -21.30 -18.30
N ARG A 108 2.38 -22.25 -18.87
CA ARG A 108 1.85 -23.58 -19.19
C ARG A 108 1.56 -24.43 -17.93
N LEU A 109 2.38 -24.31 -16.88
CA LEU A 109 2.21 -25.05 -15.61
C LEU A 109 0.98 -24.57 -14.82
N VAL A 110 0.84 -23.26 -14.59
CA VAL A 110 -0.30 -22.70 -13.83
C VAL A 110 -1.61 -22.96 -14.58
N LEU A 111 -1.64 -22.74 -15.90
CA LEU A 111 -2.82 -22.96 -16.73
C LEU A 111 -3.17 -24.44 -16.98
N SER A 112 -2.35 -25.42 -16.55
CA SER A 112 -2.74 -26.84 -16.50
C SER A 112 -3.35 -27.24 -15.16
N HIS A 113 -3.09 -26.48 -14.10
CA HIS A 113 -3.65 -26.70 -12.77
C HIS A 113 -5.01 -26.01 -12.62
N VAL A 114 -5.13 -24.77 -13.09
CA VAL A 114 -6.37 -23.97 -13.08
C VAL A 114 -7.40 -24.60 -14.04
N LYS A 115 -8.53 -25.07 -13.47
CA LYS A 115 -9.53 -25.85 -14.23
C LYS A 115 -10.93 -25.25 -14.25
N HIS A 116 -11.30 -24.35 -13.33
CA HIS A 116 -12.64 -23.74 -13.35
C HIS A 116 -12.64 -22.43 -14.15
N SER A 117 -13.79 -22.13 -14.77
CA SER A 117 -13.95 -20.96 -15.66
C SER A 117 -13.80 -19.62 -14.95
N ALA A 118 -14.09 -19.54 -13.64
CA ALA A 118 -13.87 -18.34 -12.83
C ALA A 118 -12.38 -18.02 -12.69
N GLU A 119 -11.58 -18.99 -12.25
CA GLU A 119 -10.13 -18.87 -12.06
C GLU A 119 -9.41 -18.64 -13.40
N ALA A 120 -9.82 -19.35 -14.46
CA ALA A 120 -9.31 -19.15 -15.82
C ALA A 120 -9.58 -17.72 -16.35
N SER A 121 -10.59 -17.02 -15.82
CA SER A 121 -10.82 -15.61 -16.13
C SER A 121 -9.82 -14.67 -15.43
N VAL A 122 -9.35 -15.01 -14.22
CA VAL A 122 -8.37 -14.21 -13.45
C VAL A 122 -7.00 -14.18 -14.16
N LEU A 123 -6.61 -15.27 -14.82
CA LEU A 123 -5.35 -15.42 -15.54
C LEU A 123 -5.46 -15.19 -17.06
N SER A 124 -6.61 -14.71 -17.54
CA SER A 124 -6.97 -14.73 -18.98
C SER A 124 -6.00 -13.98 -19.91
N LEU A 125 -5.29 -12.98 -19.38
CA LEU A 125 -4.34 -12.15 -20.12
C LEU A 125 -2.95 -12.78 -20.29
N TRP A 126 -2.58 -13.80 -19.51
CA TRP A 126 -1.21 -14.32 -19.44
C TRP A 126 -0.64 -14.71 -20.81
N LYS A 127 -1.39 -15.48 -21.60
CA LYS A 127 -0.98 -15.89 -22.96
C LYS A 127 -0.79 -14.70 -23.91
N HIS A 128 -1.57 -13.63 -23.72
CA HIS A 128 -1.51 -12.42 -24.54
C HIS A 128 -0.32 -11.52 -24.16
N LEU A 129 0.21 -11.66 -22.94
CA LEU A 129 1.40 -10.93 -22.45
C LEU A 129 2.72 -11.63 -22.78
N SER A 130 2.70 -12.93 -23.15
CA SER A 130 3.87 -13.71 -23.57
C SER A 130 4.88 -12.95 -24.49
N PRO A 131 4.47 -12.13 -25.48
CA PRO A 131 5.40 -11.36 -26.33
C PRO A 131 6.26 -10.29 -25.63
N VAL A 132 5.81 -9.72 -24.50
CA VAL A 132 6.57 -8.72 -23.69
C VAL A 132 7.25 -9.38 -22.49
N LEU A 133 6.69 -10.44 -21.93
CA LEU A 133 7.35 -11.26 -20.90
C LEU A 133 8.60 -11.99 -21.44
N SER A 134 8.71 -12.12 -22.76
CA SER A 134 9.88 -12.64 -23.47
C SER A 134 10.83 -11.54 -23.98
N ARG A 135 10.70 -10.30 -23.50
CA ARG A 135 11.61 -9.17 -23.78
C ARG A 135 12.47 -8.85 -22.55
N SER A 136 13.69 -9.37 -22.53
CA SER A 136 14.70 -9.07 -21.51
C SER A 136 15.48 -7.77 -21.77
N ASP A 137 15.11 -6.99 -22.80
CA ASP A 137 15.88 -5.87 -23.35
C ASP A 137 15.46 -4.48 -22.85
N CYS A 138 14.24 -4.31 -22.33
CA CYS A 138 13.74 -2.99 -21.89
C CYS A 138 13.48 -2.83 -20.39
N PHE A 139 13.42 -3.92 -19.61
CA PHE A 139 13.12 -3.86 -18.18
C PHE A 139 13.95 -4.93 -17.43
N PRO A 140 15.16 -4.60 -16.93
CA PRO A 140 16.03 -5.55 -16.22
C PRO A 140 15.32 -6.24 -15.04
N GLU A 141 14.53 -5.49 -14.29
CA GLU A 141 13.80 -5.94 -13.11
C GLU A 141 12.49 -6.65 -13.48
N ALA A 142 12.02 -6.59 -14.74
CA ALA A 142 10.93 -7.46 -15.21
C ALA A 142 11.35 -8.92 -15.16
N LYS A 143 12.60 -9.22 -15.53
CA LYS A 143 13.15 -10.58 -15.42
C LYS A 143 13.04 -11.08 -13.98
N ARG A 144 13.53 -10.28 -13.02
CA ARG A 144 13.45 -10.58 -11.58
C ARG A 144 12.00 -10.78 -11.12
N GLY A 145 11.11 -9.83 -11.43
CA GLY A 145 9.69 -9.90 -11.07
C GLY A 145 8.95 -11.08 -11.69
N MET A 146 9.38 -11.59 -12.85
CA MET A 146 8.87 -12.82 -13.45
C MET A 146 9.45 -14.10 -12.81
N GLU A 147 10.73 -14.11 -12.45
CA GLU A 147 11.40 -15.24 -11.79
C GLU A 147 10.87 -15.46 -10.36
N GLU A 148 10.71 -14.38 -9.58
CA GLU A 148 10.04 -14.41 -8.27
C GLU A 148 8.57 -14.85 -8.40
N SER A 149 7.88 -14.37 -9.44
CA SER A 149 6.50 -14.75 -9.73
C SER A 149 6.36 -16.24 -10.05
N GLU A 150 7.31 -16.82 -10.79
CA GLU A 150 7.34 -18.25 -11.05
C GLU A 150 7.54 -19.07 -9.77
N ASN A 151 8.44 -18.65 -8.87
CA ASN A 151 8.66 -19.32 -7.60
C ASN A 151 7.41 -19.26 -6.69
N ASN A 152 6.78 -18.09 -6.56
CA ASN A 152 5.53 -17.92 -5.81
C ASN A 152 4.42 -18.87 -6.27
N TRP A 153 4.25 -19.05 -7.59
CA TRP A 153 3.25 -19.98 -8.13
C TRP A 153 3.58 -21.45 -7.89
N ARG A 154 4.87 -21.82 -7.93
CA ARG A 154 5.32 -23.18 -7.59
C ARG A 154 5.00 -23.51 -6.14
N GLU A 155 5.32 -22.63 -5.20
CA GLU A 155 4.94 -22.79 -3.78
C GLU A 155 3.42 -22.89 -3.58
N MET A 156 2.62 -22.06 -4.25
CA MET A 156 1.15 -22.11 -4.14
C MET A 156 0.53 -23.40 -4.72
N ILE A 157 1.18 -24.04 -5.68
CA ILE A 157 0.80 -25.36 -6.21
C ILE A 157 1.24 -26.46 -5.22
N GLU A 158 2.47 -26.43 -4.75
CA GLU A 158 3.06 -27.46 -3.85
C GLU A 158 2.41 -27.48 -2.46
N GLU A 159 2.03 -26.32 -1.90
CA GLU A 159 1.21 -26.22 -0.69
C GLU A 159 -0.26 -26.64 -0.91
N HIS A 160 -0.62 -27.13 -2.10
CA HIS A 160 -1.97 -27.55 -2.50
C HIS A 160 -3.05 -26.45 -2.35
N VAL A 161 -2.66 -25.17 -2.25
CA VAL A 161 -3.59 -24.05 -2.00
C VAL A 161 -4.62 -23.95 -3.12
N ILE A 162 -4.16 -23.97 -4.38
CA ILE A 162 -5.03 -23.89 -5.56
C ILE A 162 -5.98 -25.12 -5.61
N GLU A 163 -5.46 -26.32 -5.31
CA GLU A 163 -6.29 -27.53 -5.25
C GLU A 163 -7.35 -27.51 -4.14
N SER A 164 -7.04 -26.93 -2.98
CA SER A 164 -7.98 -26.86 -1.86
C SER A 164 -9.20 -26.00 -2.19
N LEU A 165 -9.00 -24.95 -3.00
CA LEU A 165 -10.04 -24.03 -3.43
C LEU A 165 -10.91 -24.62 -4.55
N HIS A 166 -10.33 -25.38 -5.49
CA HIS A 166 -11.11 -26.16 -6.47
C HIS A 166 -12.10 -27.13 -5.82
N LYS A 167 -11.72 -27.76 -4.70
CA LYS A 167 -12.44 -28.90 -4.10
C LYS A 167 -13.75 -28.53 -3.39
N GLY A 168 -14.07 -27.24 -3.24
CA GLY A 168 -15.40 -26.77 -2.84
C GLY A 168 -15.91 -27.21 -1.47
N HIS A 169 -15.06 -27.79 -0.62
CA HIS A 169 -15.44 -28.16 0.75
C HIS A 169 -15.73 -26.88 1.54
N GLY A 170 -16.96 -26.77 2.05
CA GLY A 170 -17.48 -25.55 2.66
C GLY A 170 -16.63 -25.07 3.83
N PHE A 171 -16.42 -23.74 3.84
CA PHE A 171 -15.89 -22.90 4.92
C PHE A 171 -15.42 -23.70 6.15
N VAL A 172 -14.17 -24.19 6.11
CA VAL A 172 -13.64 -25.10 7.12
C VAL A 172 -13.65 -24.38 8.47
N ASN A 173 -14.56 -24.79 9.34
CA ASN A 173 -14.84 -24.15 10.62
C ASN A 173 -13.78 -24.48 11.70
N ARG A 174 -12.50 -24.39 11.32
CA ARG A 174 -11.44 -23.98 12.23
C ARG A 174 -11.79 -22.56 12.66
N THR A 175 -11.55 -22.24 13.92
CA THR A 175 -11.36 -20.85 14.36
C THR A 175 -10.06 -20.34 13.72
N SER A 176 -10.13 -19.92 12.46
CA SER A 176 -8.96 -19.50 11.70
C SER A 176 -8.46 -18.16 12.21
N GLU A 177 -7.31 -18.17 12.86
CA GLU A 177 -6.51 -16.97 13.09
C GLU A 177 -6.35 -16.24 11.76
N LYS A 178 -6.70 -14.95 11.73
CA LYS A 178 -6.67 -14.18 10.49
C LYS A 178 -5.23 -14.11 9.99
N GLN A 179 -4.98 -14.68 8.82
CA GLN A 179 -3.63 -14.75 8.26
C GLN A 179 -3.11 -13.36 7.84
N CYS A 180 -4.02 -12.42 7.57
CA CYS A 180 -3.76 -10.97 7.55
C CYS A 180 -4.68 -10.26 8.57
N PRO A 181 -4.27 -10.10 9.84
CA PRO A 181 -5.09 -9.44 10.86
C PRO A 181 -4.95 -7.91 10.76
N TYR A 182 -6.05 -7.16 10.88
CA TYR A 182 -6.05 -5.68 10.87
C TYR A 182 -5.19 -5.04 11.98
N SER A 183 -4.96 -5.77 13.06
CA SER A 183 -4.10 -5.37 14.17
C SER A 183 -3.41 -6.59 14.78
N HIS A 184 -2.14 -6.47 15.11
CA HIS A 184 -1.33 -7.52 15.75
C HIS A 184 -0.49 -6.92 16.88
N SER A 185 -0.22 -7.67 17.95
CA SER A 185 0.45 -7.10 19.13
C SER A 185 1.18 -8.13 19.99
N SER A 186 2.41 -7.82 20.41
CA SER A 186 3.09 -8.50 21.51
C SER A 186 2.92 -7.69 22.80
N VAL A 187 2.10 -8.21 23.71
CA VAL A 187 1.89 -7.69 25.07
C VAL A 187 2.13 -8.85 26.04
N ASN A 188 2.92 -8.62 27.09
CA ASN A 188 3.27 -9.62 28.11
C ASN A 188 4.00 -10.89 27.59
N GLN A 189 4.67 -10.83 26.43
CA GLN A 189 5.74 -11.80 26.16
C GLN A 189 6.86 -11.61 27.20
N THR A 190 7.44 -12.70 27.69
CA THR A 190 8.62 -12.66 28.56
C THR A 190 9.86 -12.36 27.71
N PHE A 191 10.03 -11.09 27.35
CA PHE A 191 11.24 -10.60 26.70
C PHE A 191 12.46 -10.91 27.59
N VAL A 192 13.33 -11.78 27.09
CA VAL A 192 14.53 -12.21 27.80
C VAL A 192 15.58 -11.11 27.67
N ASP A 193 16.11 -10.63 28.80
CA ASP A 193 17.11 -9.56 28.80
C ASP A 193 18.36 -9.98 27.99
N GLY A 194 18.62 -9.29 26.88
CA GLY A 194 19.71 -9.59 25.95
C GLY A 194 19.32 -10.29 24.64
N LEU A 195 18.03 -10.55 24.40
CA LEU A 195 17.51 -11.01 23.10
C LEU A 195 16.69 -9.91 22.41
N ASP A 196 16.84 -9.80 21.08
CA ASP A 196 16.05 -8.90 20.25
C ASP A 196 14.55 -9.25 20.34
N ALA A 197 13.69 -8.23 20.35
CA ALA A 197 12.25 -8.41 20.47
C ALA A 197 11.56 -8.13 19.14
N GLU A 198 10.87 -9.11 18.57
CA GLU A 198 10.32 -9.07 17.23
C GLU A 198 8.79 -9.30 17.24
N LEU A 199 8.07 -8.58 16.37
CA LEU A 199 6.64 -8.79 16.09
C LEU A 199 6.46 -8.98 14.59
N GLU A 200 5.96 -10.15 14.19
CA GLU A 200 5.60 -10.44 12.79
C GLU A 200 4.42 -9.58 12.32
N ILE A 201 4.47 -9.18 11.05
CA ILE A 201 3.45 -8.41 10.34
C ILE A 201 3.18 -9.15 9.02
N PRO A 202 2.40 -10.25 9.04
CA PRO A 202 2.44 -11.30 8.02
C PRO A 202 1.95 -10.90 6.63
N CYS A 203 1.39 -9.69 6.47
CA CYS A 203 0.92 -9.15 5.19
C CYS A 203 1.42 -7.71 4.91
N GLY A 204 2.42 -7.27 5.69
CA GLY A 204 3.07 -5.96 5.59
C GLY A 204 2.20 -4.77 5.95
N LEU A 205 2.65 -3.59 5.55
CA LEU A 205 2.00 -2.31 5.80
C LEU A 205 1.40 -1.73 4.51
N VAL A 206 0.42 -0.86 4.66
CA VAL A 206 -0.12 0.03 3.63
C VAL A 206 -0.06 1.48 4.12
N VAL A 207 -0.42 2.45 3.28
CA VAL A 207 -0.64 3.84 3.72
C VAL A 207 -1.69 3.85 4.84
N ASP A 208 -1.51 4.71 5.84
CA ASP A 208 -2.27 4.78 7.10
C ASP A 208 -2.03 3.61 8.10
N SER A 209 -1.20 2.60 7.77
CA SER A 209 -0.76 1.62 8.78
C SER A 209 0.18 2.27 9.80
N SER A 210 0.08 1.84 11.07
CA SER A 210 0.96 2.33 12.14
C SER A 210 1.43 1.23 13.10
N ILE A 211 2.65 1.39 13.61
CA ILE A 211 3.28 0.54 14.61
C ILE A 211 3.61 1.41 15.82
N THR A 212 2.96 1.14 16.94
CA THR A 212 3.22 1.79 18.23
C THR A 212 4.04 0.87 19.14
N ILE A 213 5.17 1.37 19.58
CA ILE A 213 6.14 0.71 20.46
C ILE A 213 6.15 1.46 21.79
N VAL A 214 5.88 0.75 22.88
CA VAL A 214 6.13 1.23 24.24
C VAL A 214 7.36 0.50 24.76
N GLY A 215 8.36 1.25 25.22
CA GLY A 215 9.64 0.71 25.69
C GLY A 215 10.36 1.67 26.63
N MET A 216 11.48 1.22 27.19
CA MET A 216 12.30 1.99 28.13
C MET A 216 13.80 1.79 27.79
N PRO A 217 14.58 2.84 27.49
CA PRO A 217 16.02 2.71 27.26
C PRO A 217 16.70 2.28 28.56
N TRP A 218 17.59 1.28 28.47
CA TRP A 218 18.23 0.67 29.65
C TRP A 218 19.60 0.09 29.28
N GLY A 219 20.59 0.29 30.15
CA GLY A 219 21.95 -0.25 29.99
C GLY A 219 23.03 0.82 29.98
N ALA A 220 24.29 0.38 29.87
CA ALA A 220 25.46 1.26 29.91
C ALA A 220 25.82 1.87 28.54
N GLU A 221 25.49 1.20 27.43
CA GLU A 221 25.75 1.69 26.07
C GLU A 221 24.70 2.72 25.62
N MET A 222 23.47 2.60 26.14
CA MET A 222 22.35 3.51 25.88
C MET A 222 21.97 3.70 24.40
N ASN A 223 22.42 2.82 23.51
CA ASN A 223 22.11 2.86 22.08
C ASN A 223 21.14 1.73 21.72
N PHE A 224 20.07 2.02 20.98
CA PHE A 224 19.08 1.02 20.57
C PHE A 224 18.50 1.33 19.19
N ALA A 225 17.98 0.29 18.52
CA ALA A 225 17.36 0.41 17.21
C ALA A 225 15.94 -0.16 17.18
N ILE A 226 15.12 0.43 16.30
CA ILE A 226 13.82 -0.07 15.84
C ILE A 226 14.00 -0.34 14.34
N GLU A 227 13.83 -1.59 13.93
CA GLU A 227 14.03 -2.04 12.55
C GLU A 227 12.71 -2.53 11.94
N LEU A 228 12.35 -2.02 10.77
CA LEU A 228 11.37 -2.65 9.89
C LEU A 228 12.10 -3.60 8.94
N LEU A 229 11.74 -4.87 8.98
CA LEU A 229 12.43 -5.95 8.26
C LEU A 229 11.60 -6.43 7.08
N GLY A 230 12.25 -6.72 5.96
CA GLY A 230 11.64 -7.36 4.80
C GLY A 230 11.40 -8.87 4.99
N PRO A 231 10.81 -9.57 3.99
CA PRO A 231 10.83 -11.02 3.96
C PRO A 231 12.28 -11.53 3.83
N LYS A 232 12.61 -12.63 4.50
CA LYS A 232 13.89 -13.31 4.31
C LYS A 232 13.82 -14.19 3.05
N LEU A 233 14.59 -13.83 2.03
CA LEU A 233 14.60 -14.55 0.75
C LEU A 233 15.41 -15.86 0.84
N PRO A 234 15.10 -16.88 0.02
CA PRO A 234 15.85 -18.14 -0.01
C PRO A 234 17.33 -17.93 -0.35
N GLY A 235 18.22 -18.48 0.49
CA GLY A 235 19.66 -18.37 0.31
C GLY A 235 20.28 -17.06 0.86
N GLU A 236 19.53 -16.24 1.60
CA GLU A 236 20.04 -15.01 2.21
C GLU A 236 20.28 -15.18 3.72
N PRO A 237 21.39 -14.64 4.27
CA PRO A 237 21.73 -14.82 5.68
C PRO A 237 20.84 -13.99 6.60
N GLU A 238 20.45 -12.79 6.18
CA GLU A 238 19.61 -11.82 6.90
C GLU A 238 18.53 -11.26 5.95
N PRO A 239 17.36 -10.83 6.46
CA PRO A 239 16.37 -10.09 5.66
C PRO A 239 16.86 -8.67 5.33
N SER A 240 16.25 -8.04 4.31
CA SER A 240 16.46 -6.61 4.06
C SER A 240 15.92 -5.76 5.21
N VAL A 241 16.45 -4.54 5.38
CA VAL A 241 16.00 -3.58 6.40
C VAL A 241 15.34 -2.39 5.70
N VAL A 242 14.01 -2.39 5.71
CA VAL A 242 13.11 -1.40 5.09
C VAL A 242 13.20 -0.04 5.79
N LEU A 243 13.50 -0.04 7.10
CA LEU A 243 13.91 1.13 7.86
C LEU A 243 14.72 0.69 9.09
N HIS A 244 15.93 1.23 9.28
CA HIS A 244 16.71 1.13 10.51
C HIS A 244 16.65 2.49 11.21
N PHE A 245 15.88 2.60 12.30
CA PHE A 245 15.82 3.81 13.14
C PHE A 245 16.65 3.58 14.40
N ASN A 246 17.75 4.33 14.57
CA ASN A 246 18.77 4.07 15.58
C ASN A 246 18.97 5.29 16.48
N ALA A 247 18.63 5.14 17.77
CA ALA A 247 18.75 6.19 18.77
C ALA A 247 20.04 6.02 19.57
N ARG A 248 20.97 6.96 19.40
CA ARG A 248 22.29 6.96 20.05
C ARG A 248 22.30 7.98 21.20
N LEU A 249 21.89 7.59 22.42
CA LEU A 249 21.66 8.52 23.54
C LEU A 249 22.95 9.07 24.18
N GLN A 250 24.12 8.51 23.87
CA GLN A 250 25.43 9.07 24.23
C GLN A 250 26.09 9.81 23.06
N GLY A 251 25.39 9.95 21.93
CA GLY A 251 25.94 10.47 20.68
C GLY A 251 26.82 9.46 19.94
N ASP A 252 27.55 9.95 18.95
CA ASP A 252 28.59 9.19 18.24
C ASP A 252 29.84 10.04 17.98
N ARG A 253 30.89 9.42 17.42
CA ARG A 253 32.20 10.04 17.15
C ARG A 253 32.18 11.25 16.20
N ILE A 254 31.03 11.61 15.63
CA ILE A 254 30.83 12.77 14.75
C ILE A 254 30.19 13.93 15.53
N THR A 255 29.38 13.60 16.54
CA THR A 255 28.45 14.54 17.19
C THR A 255 28.78 14.82 18.66
N ASP A 256 29.28 13.84 19.42
CA ASP A 256 29.42 13.85 20.89
C ASP A 256 28.13 14.26 21.67
N GLU A 257 26.99 14.39 20.98
CA GLU A 257 25.67 14.75 21.48
C GLU A 257 24.61 13.75 20.96
N PRO A 258 23.48 13.54 21.65
CA PRO A 258 22.51 12.51 21.27
C PRO A 258 21.94 12.70 19.86
N VAL A 259 21.99 11.63 19.07
CA VAL A 259 21.62 11.64 17.65
C VAL A 259 20.71 10.45 17.30
N ILE A 260 19.74 10.69 16.42
CA ILE A 260 18.96 9.67 15.73
C ILE A 260 19.56 9.50 14.34
N VAL A 261 19.77 8.25 13.94
CA VAL A 261 20.24 7.90 12.61
C VAL A 261 19.21 6.99 11.93
N GLN A 262 18.90 7.29 10.67
CA GLN A 262 17.95 6.54 9.84
C GLN A 262 18.61 6.11 8.54
N ASN A 263 18.43 4.83 8.19
CA ASN A 263 19.02 4.23 6.99
C ASN A 263 18.22 3.00 6.54
N THR A 264 18.60 2.41 5.41
CA THR A 264 18.07 1.17 4.83
C THR A 264 19.20 0.22 4.49
N TRP A 265 18.93 -1.09 4.52
CA TRP A 265 19.86 -2.11 4.07
C TRP A 265 19.24 -3.07 3.06
N SER A 266 19.98 -3.40 1.99
CA SER A 266 19.65 -4.51 1.10
C SER A 266 20.92 -5.20 0.62
N LYS A 267 20.87 -6.51 0.37
CA LYS A 267 22.01 -7.28 -0.16
C LYS A 267 22.54 -6.76 -1.51
N GLU A 268 21.71 -6.06 -2.29
CA GLU A 268 22.08 -5.54 -3.62
C GLU A 268 22.79 -4.18 -3.57
N HIS A 269 22.52 -3.36 -2.55
CA HIS A 269 23.00 -1.98 -2.44
C HIS A 269 23.76 -1.71 -1.13
N ASP A 270 23.94 -2.73 -0.29
CA ASP A 270 24.39 -2.66 1.10
C ASP A 270 23.58 -1.64 1.93
N TRP A 271 24.22 -0.93 2.86
CA TRP A 271 23.68 0.24 3.54
C TRP A 271 23.72 1.46 2.63
N GLY A 272 22.60 2.20 2.56
CA GLY A 272 22.57 3.51 1.89
C GLY A 272 23.18 4.63 2.74
N ASP A 273 22.94 5.88 2.35
CA ASP A 273 23.40 7.05 3.12
C ASP A 273 22.69 7.17 4.48
N GLU A 274 23.40 7.64 5.52
CA GLU A 274 22.81 7.91 6.84
C GLU A 274 22.05 9.26 6.86
N GLU A 275 20.73 9.23 7.06
CA GLU A 275 19.95 10.42 7.43
C GLU A 275 20.04 10.64 8.95
N ARG A 276 20.18 11.89 9.40
CA ARG A 276 20.55 12.23 10.78
C ARG A 276 19.66 13.33 11.38
N CYS A 277 19.26 13.14 12.63
CA CYS A 277 18.44 14.09 13.38
C CYS A 277 19.00 14.28 14.82
N PRO A 278 19.50 15.47 15.23
CA PRO A 278 19.55 16.74 14.48
C PRO A 278 20.28 16.64 13.14
N ASN A 279 19.77 17.36 12.13
CA ASN A 279 20.41 17.49 10.82
C ASN A 279 21.46 18.63 10.87
N SER A 280 22.54 18.48 10.11
CA SER A 280 23.55 19.53 9.89
C SER A 280 23.23 20.42 8.69
N GLU A 281 22.35 19.98 7.78
CA GLU A 281 21.91 20.77 6.62
C GLU A 281 20.95 21.90 7.05
N SER A 282 21.07 23.07 6.42
CA SER A 282 20.26 24.26 6.74
C SER A 282 18.89 24.31 6.04
N VAL A 283 18.52 23.26 5.31
CA VAL A 283 17.26 23.16 4.56
C VAL A 283 16.51 21.92 5.01
N SER A 284 15.37 22.09 5.68
CA SER A 284 14.45 21.00 5.97
C SER A 284 13.84 20.47 4.67
N ARG A 285 14.26 19.28 4.24
CA ARG A 285 13.50 18.48 3.27
C ARG A 285 12.20 18.02 3.92
N LYS A 286 11.17 17.83 3.10
CA LYS A 286 9.84 17.41 3.54
C LYS A 286 9.42 16.15 2.80
N VAL A 287 8.68 15.31 3.51
CA VAL A 287 8.10 14.04 3.06
C VAL A 287 6.66 14.04 3.58
N ASP A 288 5.67 13.85 2.71
CA ASP A 288 4.24 14.05 3.04
C ASP A 288 3.97 15.44 3.68
N GLY A 289 4.75 16.46 3.30
CA GLY A 289 4.73 17.82 3.88
C GLY A 289 5.36 17.95 5.28
N LEU A 290 5.71 16.84 5.94
CA LEU A 290 6.34 16.80 7.26
C LEU A 290 7.87 16.87 7.16
N ASP A 291 8.49 17.57 8.11
CA ASP A 291 9.95 17.76 8.13
C ASP A 291 10.70 16.43 8.36
N THR A 292 11.81 16.21 7.64
CA THR A 292 12.65 15.00 7.81
C THR A 292 13.33 14.97 9.16
N CYS A 293 13.67 16.12 9.74
CA CYS A 293 14.06 16.26 11.14
C CYS A 293 13.43 17.52 11.74
N THR A 294 12.78 17.38 12.90
CA THR A 294 12.16 18.51 13.60
C THR A 294 13.23 19.36 14.28
N GLU A 295 13.31 20.67 13.98
CA GLU A 295 14.31 21.63 14.50
C GLU A 295 14.55 21.62 16.03
N GLN A 296 13.57 21.13 16.80
CA GLN A 296 13.64 21.07 18.26
C GLN A 296 14.38 19.83 18.77
N VAL A 297 14.64 18.83 17.92
CA VAL A 297 15.43 17.64 18.28
C VAL A 297 16.91 18.01 18.21
N GLY A 298 17.67 17.75 19.29
CA GLY A 298 19.12 17.96 19.31
C GLY A 298 19.61 19.04 20.26
N LYS A 299 19.46 18.78 21.57
CA LYS A 299 20.47 19.09 22.60
C LYS A 299 20.07 18.47 23.93
N ALA A 300 21.02 17.81 24.60
CA ALA A 300 20.77 17.18 25.88
C ALA A 300 20.74 18.20 27.02
N VAL A 301 19.65 18.28 27.78
CA VAL A 301 19.63 18.98 29.07
C VAL A 301 20.38 18.13 30.10
N ILE A 302 21.71 18.12 30.01
CA ILE A 302 22.58 17.53 31.02
C ILE A 302 22.43 18.37 32.29
N ARG A 303 21.61 17.89 33.23
CA ARG A 303 21.54 18.43 34.60
C ARG A 303 22.88 18.23 35.31
N LYS A 304 23.80 19.17 35.13
CA LYS A 304 25.01 19.28 35.94
C LYS A 304 24.60 19.53 37.38
N ASN A 305 24.92 18.60 38.28
CA ASN A 305 24.82 18.78 39.72
C ASN A 305 25.78 19.90 40.16
N SER A 306 25.30 21.14 40.14
CA SER A 306 26.05 22.33 40.53
C SER A 306 25.37 22.98 41.73
N THR A 307 25.98 22.83 42.90
CA THR A 307 25.58 23.46 44.16
C THR A 307 25.94 24.95 44.14
N SER A 308 25.15 25.77 43.43
CA SER A 308 25.32 27.22 43.41
C SER A 308 24.00 27.97 43.20
N LEU A 309 23.57 28.75 44.19
CA LEU A 309 22.41 29.63 44.10
C LEU A 309 22.77 30.96 43.41
N LYS A 310 22.42 31.15 42.13
CA LYS A 310 22.28 32.49 41.50
C LYS A 310 21.22 32.55 40.39
N GLY A 311 20.07 33.17 40.71
CA GLY A 311 19.24 33.95 39.78
C GLY A 311 18.39 33.20 38.72
N PRO A 312 17.14 33.60 38.48
CA PRO A 312 16.35 33.09 37.36
C PRO A 312 16.72 33.82 36.06
N MET A 313 17.62 33.25 35.25
CA MET A 313 17.70 33.61 33.83
C MET A 313 16.66 32.80 33.06
N VAL A 314 15.75 33.48 32.36
CA VAL A 314 14.79 32.85 31.45
C VAL A 314 15.50 32.54 30.13
N GLY A 315 16.22 31.42 30.11
CA GLY A 315 16.76 30.81 28.89
C GLY A 315 15.64 30.17 28.07
N ASN A 316 15.59 30.43 26.76
CA ASN A 316 14.56 29.92 25.86
C ASN A 316 14.99 28.58 25.24
N ASP A 317 15.39 27.62 26.09
CA ASP A 317 15.85 26.29 25.66
C ASP A 317 14.69 25.46 25.10
N LYS A 318 14.57 25.46 23.76
CA LYS A 318 13.54 24.70 23.02
C LYS A 318 14.02 23.33 22.54
N SER A 319 15.28 23.00 22.74
CA SER A 319 15.89 21.74 22.33
C SER A 319 15.58 20.60 23.31
N TRP A 320 15.21 19.44 22.79
CA TRP A 320 15.02 18.20 23.54
C TRP A 320 15.62 17.02 22.78
N PHE A 321 15.76 15.86 23.43
CA PHE A 321 15.99 14.59 22.77
C PHE A 321 14.87 13.63 23.21
N PRO A 322 14.26 12.83 22.30
CA PRO A 322 13.00 12.16 22.59
C PRO A 322 13.12 10.92 23.49
N PHE A 323 14.34 10.49 23.81
CA PHE A 323 14.61 9.32 24.64
C PHE A 323 15.47 9.67 25.86
N MET A 324 15.18 9.05 26.99
CA MET A 324 15.90 9.25 28.26
C MET A 324 16.10 7.90 28.96
N ASN A 325 17.29 7.68 29.54
CA ASN A 325 17.62 6.42 30.22
C ASN A 325 16.69 6.19 31.43
N GLY A 326 16.13 4.97 31.55
CA GLY A 326 15.24 4.58 32.64
C GLY A 326 13.84 5.21 32.62
N LEU A 327 13.48 5.97 31.58
CA LEU A 327 12.13 6.52 31.40
C LEU A 327 11.41 5.84 30.22
N PRO A 328 10.11 5.54 30.33
CA PRO A 328 9.36 4.94 29.24
C PRO A 328 9.07 5.97 28.13
N PHE A 329 9.02 5.51 26.89
CA PHE A 329 8.53 6.24 25.74
C PHE A 329 7.41 5.47 25.03
N ALA A 330 6.56 6.19 24.31
CA ALA A 330 5.69 5.65 23.27
C ALA A 330 6.14 6.22 21.92
N ALA A 331 6.67 5.37 21.04
CA ALA A 331 7.09 5.72 19.68
C ALA A 331 6.07 5.12 18.70
N THR A 332 5.41 5.97 17.91
CA THR A 332 4.47 5.56 16.86
C THR A 332 5.06 5.92 15.50
N LEU A 333 5.44 4.88 14.78
CA LEU A 333 5.90 4.90 13.40
C LEU A 333 4.70 4.64 12.48
N TRP A 334 4.49 5.47 11.47
CA TRP A 334 3.38 5.29 10.51
C TRP A 334 3.81 5.53 9.07
N ALA A 335 3.07 4.96 8.12
CA ALA A 335 3.36 4.98 6.70
C ALA A 335 2.50 6.04 5.97
N GLY A 336 3.13 7.10 5.47
CA GLY A 336 2.57 8.09 4.55
C GLY A 336 2.62 7.62 3.09
N TRP A 337 2.41 8.54 2.15
CA TRP A 337 2.48 8.28 0.71
C TRP A 337 3.90 8.33 0.16
N GLU A 338 4.76 9.16 0.76
CA GLU A 338 6.14 9.42 0.34
C GLU A 338 7.16 8.79 1.31
N GLY A 339 6.81 8.62 2.59
CA GLY A 339 7.73 7.98 3.54
C GLY A 339 7.15 7.50 4.87
N PHE A 340 8.05 7.03 5.74
CA PHE A 340 7.75 6.67 7.12
C PHE A 340 7.94 7.87 8.06
N HIS A 341 7.03 8.06 9.01
CA HIS A 341 7.08 9.17 9.96
C HIS A 341 7.16 8.65 11.40
N MET A 342 8.12 9.18 12.16
CA MET A 342 8.30 8.84 13.57
C MET A 342 7.73 9.94 14.46
N THR A 343 6.74 9.57 15.28
CA THR A 343 6.25 10.39 16.38
C THR A 343 6.62 9.76 17.72
N ILE A 344 7.04 10.56 18.69
CA ILE A 344 7.43 10.07 20.03
C ILE A 344 6.71 10.90 21.09
N ASN A 345 6.02 10.21 22.00
CA ASN A 345 5.15 10.78 23.03
C ASN A 345 4.12 11.79 22.47
N GLY A 346 3.60 11.50 21.27
CA GLY A 346 2.61 12.34 20.58
C GLY A 346 3.17 13.55 19.82
N LYS A 347 4.50 13.69 19.70
CA LYS A 347 5.17 14.78 18.97
C LYS A 347 5.96 14.22 17.78
N HIS A 348 5.86 14.87 16.61
CA HIS A 348 6.68 14.53 15.44
C HIS A 348 8.17 14.72 15.75
N VAL A 349 9.00 13.82 15.21
CA VAL A 349 10.45 13.82 15.41
C VAL A 349 11.17 13.83 14.06
N SER A 350 10.83 12.88 13.18
CA SER A 350 11.47 12.75 11.86
C SER A 350 10.57 12.08 10.82
N SER A 351 10.88 12.34 9.55
CA SER A 351 10.28 11.69 8.38
C SER A 351 11.40 11.11 7.50
N PHE A 352 11.17 9.97 6.87
CA PHE A 352 12.17 9.25 6.07
C PHE A 352 11.54 8.73 4.79
N GLU A 353 12.04 9.17 3.64
CA GLU A 353 11.46 8.86 2.33
C GLU A 353 11.58 7.37 1.96
N TYR A 354 10.61 6.84 1.21
CA TYR A 354 10.68 5.47 0.69
C TYR A 354 11.78 5.33 -0.37
N ARG A 355 12.95 4.87 0.07
CA ARG A 355 14.07 4.53 -0.82
C ARG A 355 13.69 3.41 -1.80
N GLN A 356 14.38 3.38 -2.94
CA GLN A 356 14.02 2.52 -4.07
C GLN A 356 13.89 1.05 -3.64
N ASN A 357 12.80 0.41 -4.09
CA ASN A 357 12.44 -0.98 -3.78
C ASN A 357 12.22 -1.33 -2.29
N LEU A 358 12.13 -0.37 -1.37
CA LEU A 358 11.86 -0.60 0.07
C LEU A 358 10.56 0.07 0.52
N LYS A 359 9.43 -0.50 0.07
CA LYS A 359 8.06 0.00 0.34
C LYS A 359 7.46 -0.55 1.64
N PRO A 360 6.45 0.12 2.25
CA PRO A 360 5.71 -0.39 3.41
C PRO A 360 5.15 -1.81 3.23
N SER A 361 4.74 -2.16 2.00
CA SER A 361 4.19 -3.48 1.68
C SER A 361 5.19 -4.62 1.87
N LEU A 362 6.50 -4.34 1.78
CA LEU A 362 7.55 -5.35 1.96
C LEU A 362 7.88 -5.62 3.43
N VAL A 363 7.42 -4.81 4.38
CA VAL A 363 7.62 -5.08 5.81
C VAL A 363 7.00 -6.44 6.15
N ASN A 364 7.73 -7.26 6.89
CA ASN A 364 7.29 -8.58 7.35
C ASN A 364 7.42 -8.74 8.87
N ALA A 365 8.26 -7.93 9.52
CA ALA A 365 8.37 -7.85 10.97
C ALA A 365 8.87 -6.46 11.41
N VAL A 366 8.65 -6.15 12.69
CA VAL A 366 9.33 -5.05 13.40
C VAL A 366 10.16 -5.62 14.54
N ARG A 367 11.42 -5.21 14.65
CA ARG A 367 12.40 -5.70 15.64
C ARG A 367 12.94 -4.54 16.48
N LEU A 368 13.03 -4.72 17.79
CA LEU A 368 13.82 -3.87 18.68
C LEU A 368 15.16 -4.55 19.01
N LYS A 369 16.25 -3.78 18.94
CA LYS A 369 17.62 -4.24 19.22
C LYS A 369 18.35 -3.31 20.20
N GLY A 370 19.29 -3.87 20.98
CA GLY A 370 20.23 -3.10 21.80
C GLY A 370 19.69 -2.67 23.17
N SER A 371 20.11 -1.49 23.65
CA SER A 371 19.86 -0.98 25.02
C SER A 371 18.42 -0.49 25.26
N VAL A 372 17.41 -1.33 24.99
CA VAL A 372 15.99 -1.01 25.20
C VAL A 372 15.23 -2.20 25.77
N LYS A 373 14.45 -1.97 26.82
CA LYS A 373 13.48 -2.94 27.35
C LYS A 373 12.10 -2.70 26.72
N PRO A 374 11.60 -3.57 25.83
CA PRO A 374 10.25 -3.48 25.31
C PRO A 374 9.20 -3.71 26.41
N ILE A 375 8.06 -3.05 26.29
CA ILE A 375 6.89 -3.19 27.17
C ILE A 375 5.69 -3.70 26.37
N SER A 376 5.44 -3.13 25.18
CA SER A 376 4.46 -3.64 24.23
C SER A 376 4.74 -3.16 22.80
N ILE A 377 4.48 -4.00 21.81
CA ILE A 377 4.43 -3.61 20.39
C ILE A 377 3.00 -3.82 19.89
N LEU A 378 2.44 -2.83 19.20
CA LEU A 378 1.09 -2.86 18.64
C LEU A 378 1.11 -2.31 17.20
N ALA A 379 0.85 -3.17 16.23
CA ALA A 379 0.61 -2.79 14.83
C ALA A 379 -0.89 -2.70 14.56
N THR A 380 -1.34 -1.65 13.86
CA THR A 380 -2.75 -1.37 13.53
C THR A 380 -2.88 -0.72 12.15
N GLY A 381 -4.08 -0.75 11.57
CA GLY A 381 -4.29 -0.29 10.19
C GLY A 381 -3.65 -1.23 9.17
N LEU A 382 -3.45 -2.50 9.54
CA LEU A 382 -2.80 -3.50 8.68
C LEU A 382 -3.75 -3.96 7.56
N PRO A 383 -3.22 -4.25 6.36
CA PRO A 383 -4.01 -4.71 5.23
C PRO A 383 -4.71 -6.03 5.57
N THR A 384 -6.04 -6.07 5.49
CA THR A 384 -6.83 -7.24 5.90
C THR A 384 -7.79 -7.69 4.78
N SER A 385 -7.96 -9.00 4.61
CA SER A 385 -9.07 -9.53 3.83
C SER A 385 -10.34 -9.51 4.70
N GLU A 386 -11.34 -8.72 4.29
CA GLU A 386 -12.59 -8.55 5.05
C GLU A 386 -13.37 -9.86 5.25
N ASP A 387 -13.95 -10.03 6.44
CA ASP A 387 -14.96 -11.06 6.67
C ASP A 387 -16.25 -10.73 5.93
N ILE A 388 -16.77 -11.73 5.22
CA ILE A 388 -17.95 -11.65 4.34
C ILE A 388 -19.28 -11.50 5.11
N THR A 389 -19.25 -11.48 6.45
CA THR A 389 -20.39 -11.79 7.34
C THR A 389 -21.60 -10.84 7.25
N HIS A 390 -21.46 -9.63 6.72
CA HIS A 390 -22.52 -8.59 6.79
C HIS A 390 -22.87 -7.87 5.49
N VAL A 391 -22.36 -8.29 4.33
CA VAL A 391 -22.69 -7.67 3.02
C VAL A 391 -23.20 -8.73 2.03
N ASP A 392 -24.28 -8.45 1.28
CA ASP A 392 -24.69 -9.34 0.18
C ASP A 392 -23.65 -9.24 -0.96
N LEU A 393 -22.79 -10.27 -1.04
CA LEU A 393 -21.75 -10.46 -2.04
C LEU A 393 -22.21 -10.22 -3.48
N LYS A 394 -23.50 -10.39 -3.80
CA LYS A 394 -24.02 -10.19 -5.17
C LYS A 394 -23.81 -8.76 -5.68
N PHE A 395 -23.80 -7.76 -4.80
CA PHE A 395 -23.57 -6.37 -5.16
C PHE A 395 -22.08 -6.01 -5.29
N LEU A 396 -21.18 -6.83 -4.71
CA LEU A 396 -19.73 -6.63 -4.77
C LEU A 396 -19.06 -7.48 -5.87
N LYS A 397 -19.71 -8.55 -6.33
CA LYS A 397 -19.23 -9.38 -7.44
C LYS A 397 -19.33 -8.65 -8.78
N ALA A 398 -18.32 -8.83 -9.62
CA ALA A 398 -18.30 -8.30 -10.96
C ALA A 398 -19.39 -8.92 -11.85
N PRO A 399 -20.03 -8.14 -12.74
CA PRO A 399 -20.88 -8.70 -13.79
C PRO A 399 -20.11 -9.69 -14.69
N PRO A 400 -20.72 -10.83 -15.07
CA PRO A 400 -20.15 -11.78 -16.02
C PRO A 400 -19.88 -11.16 -17.41
N LEU A 401 -18.80 -11.58 -18.07
CA LEU A 401 -18.39 -11.02 -19.36
C LEU A 401 -19.22 -11.59 -20.53
N VAL A 402 -20.23 -10.85 -20.97
CA VAL A 402 -21.11 -11.23 -22.08
C VAL A 402 -20.45 -10.91 -23.44
N ARG A 403 -19.85 -11.92 -24.07
CA ARG A 403 -19.09 -11.84 -25.35
C ARG A 403 -19.81 -11.18 -26.56
N LYS A 404 -21.12 -10.92 -26.47
CA LYS A 404 -21.93 -10.24 -27.51
C LYS A 404 -22.40 -8.83 -27.12
N GLN A 405 -22.19 -8.39 -25.88
CA GLN A 405 -22.61 -7.07 -25.42
C GLN A 405 -21.55 -6.02 -25.80
N ARG A 406 -21.95 -4.96 -26.50
CA ARG A 406 -21.04 -3.85 -26.86
C ARG A 406 -20.80 -2.99 -25.64
N ASN A 407 -19.72 -3.26 -24.92
CA ASN A 407 -19.27 -2.46 -23.79
C ASN A 407 -18.91 -1.02 -24.23
N GLU A 408 -19.35 -0.01 -23.48
CA GLU A 408 -19.16 1.39 -23.85
C GLU A 408 -17.81 1.91 -23.37
N LEU A 409 -17.49 1.65 -22.11
CA LEU A 409 -16.25 2.01 -21.45
C LEU A 409 -15.72 0.82 -20.65
N PHE A 410 -14.44 0.51 -20.84
CA PHE A 410 -13.68 -0.34 -19.94
C PHE A 410 -12.81 0.53 -19.03
N ILE A 411 -12.76 0.21 -17.73
CA ILE A 411 -11.90 0.85 -16.74
C ILE A 411 -10.97 -0.22 -16.16
N GLY A 412 -9.68 -0.11 -16.46
CA GLY A 412 -8.64 -0.86 -15.80
C GLY A 412 -8.10 -0.07 -14.61
N VAL A 413 -8.18 -0.65 -13.42
CA VAL A 413 -7.74 -0.04 -12.15
C VAL A 413 -6.40 -0.68 -11.76
N PHE A 414 -5.35 0.10 -11.58
CA PHE A 414 -4.12 -0.41 -10.99
C PHE A 414 -4.26 -0.57 -9.48
N SER A 415 -3.76 -1.68 -8.97
CA SER A 415 -3.72 -1.98 -7.55
C SER A 415 -2.56 -2.93 -7.26
N THR A 416 -2.00 -2.89 -6.06
CA THR A 416 -0.93 -3.79 -5.60
C THR A 416 -1.50 -4.91 -4.74
N GLY A 417 -0.75 -6.00 -4.53
CA GLY A 417 -1.21 -7.15 -3.75
C GLY A 417 -1.98 -6.78 -2.47
N ASN A 418 -1.31 -6.16 -1.49
CA ASN A 418 -1.89 -5.94 -0.15
C ASN A 418 -2.91 -4.78 -0.05
N ASN A 419 -3.25 -4.07 -1.14
CA ASN A 419 -4.26 -2.99 -1.15
C ASN A 419 -5.73 -3.49 -1.07
N PHE A 420 -6.04 -4.49 -0.22
CA PHE A 420 -7.37 -5.08 -0.08
C PHE A 420 -8.45 -4.03 0.24
N ASP A 421 -8.23 -3.20 1.27
CA ASP A 421 -9.19 -2.21 1.74
C ASP A 421 -9.50 -1.13 0.70
N ARG A 422 -8.52 -0.78 -0.15
CA ARG A 422 -8.73 0.14 -1.28
C ARG A 422 -9.64 -0.46 -2.34
N ARG A 423 -9.35 -1.70 -2.77
CA ARG A 423 -10.23 -2.43 -3.72
C ARG A 423 -11.63 -2.60 -3.16
N MET A 424 -11.77 -2.89 -1.86
CA MET A 424 -13.08 -2.98 -1.19
C MET A 424 -13.78 -1.62 -1.10
N ALA A 425 -13.07 -0.52 -0.86
CA ALA A 425 -13.64 0.82 -0.89
C ALA A 425 -14.11 1.20 -2.30
N VAL A 426 -13.32 0.91 -3.35
CA VAL A 426 -13.70 1.11 -4.76
C VAL A 426 -14.94 0.27 -5.13
N ARG A 427 -14.98 -1.01 -4.72
CA ARG A 427 -16.16 -1.89 -4.88
C ARG A 427 -17.42 -1.33 -4.21
N ARG A 428 -17.30 -0.78 -3.00
CA ARG A 428 -18.42 -0.21 -2.21
C ARG A 428 -18.84 1.20 -2.66
N SER A 429 -17.95 1.93 -3.33
CA SER A 429 -18.16 3.30 -3.79
C SER A 429 -18.54 3.33 -5.27
N TRP A 430 -17.70 3.90 -6.14
CA TRP A 430 -18.07 4.21 -7.53
C TRP A 430 -18.30 2.97 -8.42
N MET A 431 -17.84 1.77 -8.06
CA MET A 431 -18.29 0.55 -8.76
C MET A 431 -19.79 0.26 -8.59
N GLN A 432 -20.50 0.91 -7.67
CA GLN A 432 -21.95 0.76 -7.48
C GLN A 432 -22.81 1.60 -8.45
N TYR A 433 -22.22 2.42 -9.34
CA TYR A 433 -22.93 3.07 -10.44
C TYR A 433 -23.70 2.03 -11.28
N GLU A 434 -24.94 2.34 -11.66
CA GLU A 434 -25.79 1.42 -12.45
C GLU A 434 -25.15 1.04 -13.80
N ALA A 435 -24.38 1.95 -14.41
CA ALA A 435 -23.65 1.67 -15.64
C ALA A 435 -22.59 0.56 -15.46
N VAL A 436 -21.98 0.44 -14.27
CA VAL A 436 -21.05 -0.64 -13.93
C VAL A 436 -21.82 -1.92 -13.62
N ARG A 437 -22.81 -1.87 -12.73
CA ARG A 437 -23.58 -3.08 -12.31
C ARG A 437 -24.38 -3.73 -13.45
N SER A 438 -24.78 -2.97 -14.47
CA SER A 438 -25.43 -3.47 -15.70
C SER A 438 -24.45 -3.97 -16.78
N GLY A 439 -23.14 -3.86 -16.56
CA GLY A 439 -22.10 -4.24 -17.54
C GLY A 439 -21.98 -3.31 -18.76
N LYS A 440 -22.69 -2.17 -18.77
CA LYS A 440 -22.49 -1.11 -19.79
C LYS A 440 -21.06 -0.56 -19.73
N VAL A 441 -20.56 -0.42 -18.51
CA VAL A 441 -19.17 -0.16 -18.14
C VAL A 441 -18.61 -1.40 -17.47
N THR A 442 -17.37 -1.78 -17.79
CA THR A 442 -16.69 -2.89 -17.13
C THR A 442 -15.52 -2.34 -16.34
N VAL A 443 -15.43 -2.67 -15.06
CA VAL A 443 -14.28 -2.32 -14.19
C VAL A 443 -13.51 -3.59 -13.87
N ARG A 444 -12.17 -3.57 -13.93
CA ARG A 444 -11.29 -4.68 -13.48
C ARG A 444 -10.02 -4.15 -12.84
N PHE A 445 -9.56 -4.78 -11.76
CA PHE A 445 -8.29 -4.49 -11.09
C PHE A 445 -7.13 -5.25 -11.75
N PHE A 446 -5.97 -4.62 -11.90
CA PHE A 446 -4.76 -5.19 -12.50
C PHE A 446 -3.69 -5.28 -11.42
N VAL A 447 -3.55 -6.48 -10.85
CA VAL A 447 -2.79 -6.75 -9.63
C VAL A 447 -1.65 -7.71 -9.96
N GLY A 448 -0.40 -7.35 -9.67
CA GLY A 448 0.71 -8.28 -9.75
C GLY A 448 0.82 -9.12 -8.49
N GLN A 449 1.75 -10.06 -8.50
CA GLN A 449 2.10 -10.79 -7.29
C GLN A 449 2.84 -9.90 -6.29
N HIS A 450 2.91 -10.38 -5.07
CA HIS A 450 3.62 -9.77 -3.96
C HIS A 450 4.79 -10.66 -3.53
N ALA A 451 5.84 -10.06 -2.95
CA ALA A 451 7.01 -10.80 -2.45
C ALA A 451 6.70 -11.69 -1.22
N ASN A 452 5.59 -11.41 -0.52
CA ASN A 452 5.10 -12.24 0.58
C ASN A 452 3.99 -13.18 0.09
N LYS A 453 4.17 -14.50 0.28
CA LYS A 453 3.22 -15.53 -0.19
C LYS A 453 1.88 -15.55 0.53
N GLN A 454 1.79 -15.09 1.77
CA GLN A 454 0.50 -15.02 2.48
C GLN A 454 -0.41 -13.96 1.85
N VAL A 455 0.17 -12.84 1.43
CA VAL A 455 -0.52 -11.85 0.58
C VAL A 455 -1.04 -12.55 -0.69
N ASN A 456 -0.19 -13.24 -1.47
CA ASN A 456 -0.63 -13.93 -2.70
C ASN A 456 -1.81 -14.90 -2.50
N LYS A 457 -1.86 -15.62 -1.37
CA LYS A 457 -2.98 -16.49 -1.00
C LYS A 457 -4.30 -15.72 -0.82
N GLU A 458 -4.27 -14.55 -0.16
CA GLU A 458 -5.46 -13.72 0.01
C GLU A 458 -5.94 -13.11 -1.32
N ILE A 459 -5.07 -12.59 -2.18
CA ILE A 459 -5.50 -12.02 -3.48
C ILE A 459 -6.12 -13.12 -4.35
N TRP A 460 -5.59 -14.34 -4.33
CA TRP A 460 -6.19 -15.44 -5.08
C TRP A 460 -7.61 -15.76 -4.58
N ARG A 461 -7.84 -15.78 -3.26
CA ARG A 461 -9.20 -15.90 -2.69
C ARG A 461 -10.09 -14.73 -3.09
N GLU A 462 -9.59 -13.50 -3.01
CA GLU A 462 -10.31 -12.28 -3.39
C GLU A 462 -10.72 -12.29 -4.88
N ALA A 463 -9.79 -12.65 -5.77
CA ALA A 463 -9.99 -12.70 -7.21
C ALA A 463 -11.08 -13.71 -7.60
N VAL A 464 -11.08 -14.89 -7.00
CA VAL A 464 -12.13 -15.92 -7.17
C VAL A 464 -13.45 -15.48 -6.50
N THR A 465 -13.38 -14.74 -5.39
CA THR A 465 -14.57 -14.25 -4.67
C THR A 465 -15.30 -13.16 -5.45
N TYR A 466 -14.63 -12.15 -5.98
CA TYR A 466 -15.28 -11.00 -6.62
C TYR A 466 -15.31 -11.06 -8.15
N GLY A 467 -14.36 -11.75 -8.80
CA GLY A 467 -14.32 -11.90 -10.26
C GLY A 467 -13.95 -10.63 -11.03
N ASP A 468 -13.43 -9.62 -10.34
CA ASP A 468 -12.98 -8.34 -10.89
C ASP A 468 -11.45 -8.18 -11.01
N ILE A 469 -10.66 -9.13 -10.51
CA ILE A 469 -9.19 -9.06 -10.60
C ILE A 469 -8.68 -9.75 -11.87
N GLN A 470 -7.68 -9.14 -12.51
CA GLN A 470 -6.75 -9.77 -13.44
C GLN A 470 -5.38 -9.83 -12.77
N LEU A 471 -4.87 -11.05 -12.54
CA LEU A 471 -3.55 -11.25 -11.96
C LEU A 471 -2.47 -11.15 -13.04
N MET A 472 -1.44 -10.35 -12.80
CA MET A 472 -0.30 -10.22 -13.70
C MET A 472 0.73 -11.33 -13.42
N PRO A 473 1.45 -11.83 -14.43
CA PRO A 473 2.44 -12.90 -14.28
C PRO A 473 3.79 -12.42 -13.71
N PHE A 474 3.84 -11.31 -12.99
CA PHE A 474 5.04 -10.73 -12.38
C PHE A 474 4.73 -10.15 -10.98
N VAL A 475 5.76 -10.01 -10.14
CA VAL A 475 5.69 -9.27 -8.87
C VAL A 475 5.63 -7.75 -9.12
N ASP A 476 4.87 -7.01 -8.32
CA ASP A 476 4.52 -5.60 -8.55
C ASP A 476 5.65 -4.59 -8.28
N TYR A 477 6.62 -4.53 -9.19
CA TYR A 477 7.64 -3.47 -9.27
C TYR A 477 7.19 -2.28 -10.12
N TYR A 478 7.67 -1.07 -9.79
CA TYR A 478 7.15 0.20 -10.33
C TYR A 478 7.40 0.36 -11.84
N ASN A 479 8.57 -0.03 -12.32
CA ASN A 479 8.93 -0.07 -13.74
C ASN A 479 8.03 -1.01 -14.58
N LEU A 480 7.31 -1.96 -13.96
CA LEU A 480 6.43 -2.91 -14.66
C LEU A 480 5.01 -2.38 -14.86
N ILE A 481 4.70 -1.18 -14.35
CA ILE A 481 3.39 -0.54 -14.49
C ILE A 481 3.05 -0.29 -15.97
N THR A 482 4.04 0.05 -16.82
CA THR A 482 3.88 0.13 -18.29
C THR A 482 3.35 -1.19 -18.91
N ILE A 483 3.73 -2.35 -18.36
CA ILE A 483 3.23 -3.65 -18.81
C ILE A 483 1.76 -3.85 -18.40
N LYS A 484 1.33 -3.31 -17.25
CA LYS A 484 -0.09 -3.30 -16.86
C LYS A 484 -0.95 -2.46 -17.82
N THR A 485 -0.45 -1.34 -18.37
CA THR A 485 -1.20 -0.56 -19.38
C THR A 485 -1.37 -1.32 -20.70
N ILE A 486 -0.34 -2.06 -21.13
CA ILE A 486 -0.46 -2.99 -22.26
C ILE A 486 -1.52 -4.07 -21.96
N ALA A 487 -1.54 -4.62 -20.73
CA ALA A 487 -2.55 -5.58 -20.29
C ALA A 487 -3.98 -5.00 -20.30
N ILE A 488 -4.17 -3.75 -19.87
CA ILE A 488 -5.44 -3.00 -19.95
C ILE A 488 -5.87 -2.85 -21.42
N CYS A 489 -4.96 -2.44 -22.31
CA CYS A 489 -5.25 -2.29 -23.73
C CYS A 489 -5.66 -3.61 -24.39
N ILE A 490 -5.00 -4.72 -24.06
CA ILE A 490 -5.37 -6.08 -24.50
C ILE A 490 -6.78 -6.45 -24.01
N PHE A 491 -7.07 -6.25 -22.72
CA PHE A 491 -8.38 -6.64 -22.15
C PHE A 491 -9.54 -5.86 -22.80
N GLY A 492 -9.41 -4.53 -22.89
CA GLY A 492 -10.42 -3.66 -23.49
C GLY A 492 -10.66 -3.93 -24.98
N THR A 493 -9.62 -4.22 -25.75
CA THR A 493 -9.73 -4.46 -27.20
C THR A 493 -10.13 -5.88 -27.56
N GLU A 494 -9.49 -6.90 -26.98
CA GLU A 494 -9.58 -8.29 -27.45
C GLU A 494 -10.71 -9.07 -26.77
N GLN A 495 -10.88 -8.86 -25.45
CA GLN A 495 -11.91 -9.52 -24.66
C GLN A 495 -13.25 -8.76 -24.74
N LEU A 496 -13.24 -7.46 -24.45
CA LEU A 496 -14.46 -6.64 -24.36
C LEU A 496 -14.88 -5.94 -25.66
N ARG A 497 -13.92 -5.60 -26.54
CA ARG A 497 -14.11 -4.74 -27.74
C ARG A 497 -14.68 -3.35 -27.45
N SER A 498 -14.46 -2.84 -26.24
CA SER A 498 -14.97 -1.58 -25.69
C SER A 498 -14.73 -0.37 -26.59
N LYS A 499 -15.65 0.59 -26.65
CA LYS A 499 -15.44 1.81 -27.47
C LYS A 499 -14.26 2.65 -26.95
N TYR A 500 -14.19 2.76 -25.62
CA TYR A 500 -13.19 3.52 -24.88
C TYR A 500 -12.56 2.66 -23.78
N ILE A 501 -11.30 2.95 -23.47
CA ILE A 501 -10.51 2.28 -22.45
C ILE A 501 -9.95 3.36 -21.51
N MET A 502 -10.20 3.23 -20.20
CA MET A 502 -9.68 4.10 -19.14
C MET A 502 -8.63 3.36 -18.32
N LYS A 503 -7.56 4.05 -17.98
CA LYS A 503 -6.63 3.71 -16.89
C LYS A 503 -7.00 4.56 -15.68
N THR A 504 -6.88 4.00 -14.47
CA THR A 504 -7.02 4.71 -13.20
C THR A 504 -6.34 3.93 -12.08
N ASP A 505 -6.11 4.52 -10.91
CA ASP A 505 -5.44 3.88 -9.77
C ASP A 505 -6.43 3.59 -8.60
N ASP A 506 -6.08 2.72 -7.65
CA ASP A 506 -7.01 2.23 -6.60
C ASP A 506 -7.33 3.23 -5.46
N ASP A 507 -6.66 4.37 -5.49
CA ASP A 507 -6.88 5.59 -4.69
C ASP A 507 -7.52 6.72 -5.52
N THR A 508 -7.97 6.44 -6.74
CA THR A 508 -8.73 7.38 -7.57
C THR A 508 -10.25 7.12 -7.46
N PHE A 509 -11.00 8.15 -7.04
CA PHE A 509 -12.45 8.17 -7.13
C PHE A 509 -12.90 8.62 -8.53
N VAL A 510 -13.81 7.90 -9.18
CA VAL A 510 -14.24 8.19 -10.57
C VAL A 510 -15.74 8.52 -10.70
N ARG A 511 -16.07 9.68 -11.27
CA ARG A 511 -17.43 10.03 -11.76
C ARG A 511 -17.72 9.32 -13.09
N VAL A 512 -18.06 8.03 -13.02
CA VAL A 512 -18.36 7.21 -14.20
C VAL A 512 -19.51 7.80 -15.03
N ASP A 513 -20.46 8.49 -14.39
CA ASP A 513 -21.55 9.22 -15.03
C ASP A 513 -21.06 10.43 -15.86
N GLU A 514 -20.15 11.26 -15.34
CA GLU A 514 -19.59 12.39 -16.12
C GLU A 514 -18.63 11.93 -17.22
N VAL A 515 -17.82 10.90 -16.96
CA VAL A 515 -16.98 10.29 -18.01
C VAL A 515 -17.85 9.80 -19.16
N LEU A 516 -18.97 9.11 -18.88
CA LEU A 516 -19.93 8.73 -19.93
C LEU A 516 -20.65 9.93 -20.57
N SER A 517 -20.96 10.99 -19.81
CA SER A 517 -21.55 12.23 -20.32
C SER A 517 -20.67 12.88 -21.39
N VAL A 518 -19.35 12.96 -21.16
CA VAL A 518 -18.38 13.49 -22.14
C VAL A 518 -18.17 12.53 -23.31
N LEU A 519 -17.97 11.23 -23.05
CA LEU A 519 -17.73 10.25 -24.12
C LEU A 519 -18.92 10.07 -25.09
N ASN A 520 -20.16 10.27 -24.63
CA ASN A 520 -21.33 10.26 -25.52
C ASN A 520 -21.45 11.55 -26.35
N LYS A 521 -21.08 12.72 -25.80
CA LYS A 521 -20.94 13.98 -26.58
C LYS A 521 -19.84 13.87 -27.64
N ALA A 522 -18.82 13.04 -27.41
CA ALA A 522 -17.70 12.82 -28.32
C ALA A 522 -18.01 11.90 -29.54
N GLN A 523 -19.26 11.43 -29.72
CA GLN A 523 -19.76 10.77 -30.95
C GLN A 523 -18.85 9.67 -31.56
N GLU A 524 -18.25 8.81 -30.74
CA GLU A 524 -17.31 7.76 -31.20
C GLU A 524 -16.04 8.30 -31.91
N LYS A 525 -15.58 9.50 -31.53
CA LYS A 525 -14.28 10.07 -31.94
C LYS A 525 -13.14 9.04 -31.84
N LYS A 526 -12.42 8.90 -32.95
CA LYS A 526 -11.16 8.15 -33.08
C LYS A 526 -9.99 8.99 -32.58
N GLY A 527 -8.86 8.34 -32.31
CA GLY A 527 -7.66 8.99 -31.82
C GLY A 527 -7.86 9.80 -30.52
N LEU A 528 -8.83 9.47 -29.67
CA LEU A 528 -9.13 10.24 -28.46
C LEU A 528 -8.05 10.01 -27.39
N LEU A 529 -7.57 11.10 -26.77
CA LEU A 529 -6.95 11.11 -25.45
C LEU A 529 -7.69 12.14 -24.58
N TYR A 530 -8.19 11.70 -23.42
CA TYR A 530 -9.02 12.51 -22.51
C TYR A 530 -8.58 12.33 -21.05
N GLY A 531 -8.30 13.43 -20.35
CA GLY A 531 -7.90 13.46 -18.94
C GLY A 531 -7.32 14.83 -18.58
N LEU A 532 -6.55 14.92 -17.50
CA LEU A 532 -5.62 16.05 -17.32
C LEU A 532 -4.43 15.83 -18.25
N LEU A 533 -4.19 16.76 -19.17
CA LEU A 533 -3.15 16.63 -20.21
C LEU A 533 -2.00 17.60 -19.99
N GLU A 534 -0.79 17.09 -20.18
CA GLU A 534 0.46 17.86 -20.20
C GLU A 534 1.02 17.88 -21.63
N PHE A 535 1.53 19.03 -22.05
CA PHE A 535 2.01 19.33 -23.40
C PHE A 535 3.48 19.79 -23.42
N ASP A 536 3.95 20.45 -22.36
CA ASP A 536 5.23 21.17 -22.34
C ASP A 536 6.19 20.65 -21.24
N SER A 537 6.11 19.35 -20.93
CA SER A 537 6.96 18.67 -19.94
C SER A 537 8.35 18.27 -20.44
N GLU A 538 9.34 18.32 -19.56
CA GLU A 538 10.70 17.85 -19.79
C GLU A 538 11.08 16.65 -18.88
N PRO A 539 11.96 15.73 -19.33
CA PRO A 539 12.59 14.70 -18.50
C PRO A 539 13.37 15.29 -17.31
N HIS A 540 13.12 14.80 -16.11
CA HIS A 540 13.86 15.18 -14.90
C HIS A 540 15.31 14.69 -14.99
N ARG A 541 16.29 15.61 -14.85
CA ARG A 541 17.72 15.34 -15.11
C ARG A 541 18.61 15.26 -13.87
N ASP A 542 18.09 15.52 -12.68
CA ASP A 542 18.81 15.31 -11.43
C ASP A 542 18.79 13.81 -11.06
N PRO A 543 19.95 13.12 -10.91
CA PRO A 543 19.99 11.71 -10.52
C PRO A 543 19.34 11.38 -9.16
N ASN A 544 19.12 12.38 -8.31
CA ASN A 544 18.45 12.24 -7.02
C ASN A 544 16.91 12.32 -7.15
N ASP A 545 16.38 12.71 -8.31
CA ASP A 545 14.96 12.80 -8.56
C ASP A 545 14.33 11.40 -8.72
N LYS A 546 13.21 11.16 -8.03
CA LYS A 546 12.37 9.96 -8.13
C LYS A 546 11.92 9.64 -9.55
N TRP A 547 11.85 10.66 -10.41
CA TRP A 547 11.47 10.58 -11.82
C TRP A 547 12.67 10.76 -12.77
N PHE A 548 13.92 10.63 -12.29
CA PHE A 548 15.14 10.80 -13.08
C PHE A 548 15.16 9.98 -14.38
N ILE A 549 15.50 10.66 -15.48
CA ILE A 549 15.62 10.08 -16.82
C ILE A 549 16.95 10.57 -17.44
N SER A 550 17.84 9.62 -17.75
CA SER A 550 19.17 9.94 -18.29
C SER A 550 19.11 10.42 -19.75
N ALA A 551 20.19 11.04 -20.23
CA ALA A 551 20.28 11.51 -21.62
C ALA A 551 20.30 10.33 -22.62
N GLU A 552 20.79 9.17 -22.18
CA GLU A 552 20.83 7.91 -22.93
C GLU A 552 19.43 7.27 -23.02
N GLU A 553 18.65 7.31 -21.93
CA GLU A 553 17.28 6.79 -21.88
C GLU A 553 16.31 7.65 -22.70
N TRP A 554 16.46 8.99 -22.63
CA TRP A 554 15.72 9.94 -23.44
C TRP A 554 16.59 11.14 -23.86
N PRO A 555 17.08 11.18 -25.12
CA PRO A 555 17.99 12.22 -25.61
C PRO A 555 17.29 13.50 -26.10
N HIS A 556 15.95 13.53 -26.13
CA HIS A 556 15.20 14.72 -26.54
C HIS A 556 14.99 15.68 -25.35
N PRO A 557 14.83 16.99 -25.59
CA PRO A 557 14.66 17.98 -24.51
C PRO A 557 13.29 17.90 -23.83
N SER A 558 12.25 17.44 -24.53
CA SER A 558 10.88 17.35 -24.01
C SER A 558 10.22 16.00 -24.35
N TYR A 559 9.03 15.76 -23.78
CA TYR A 559 8.16 14.64 -24.11
C TYR A 559 7.07 15.01 -25.14
N PRO A 560 6.52 14.05 -25.89
CA PRO A 560 5.26 14.25 -26.59
C PRO A 560 4.08 14.38 -25.60
N PRO A 561 2.97 15.05 -25.97
CA PRO A 561 1.83 15.24 -25.06
C PRO A 561 1.27 13.94 -24.47
N TRP A 562 1.01 13.97 -23.17
CA TRP A 562 0.59 12.82 -22.37
C TRP A 562 -0.53 13.20 -21.40
N ALA A 563 -1.03 12.22 -20.63
CA ALA A 563 -2.11 12.41 -19.66
C ALA A 563 -1.67 11.89 -18.29
N HIS A 564 -1.93 12.65 -17.23
CA HIS A 564 -1.44 12.31 -15.89
C HIS A 564 -1.94 10.94 -15.39
N GLY A 565 -1.04 10.20 -14.73
CA GLY A 565 -1.26 8.85 -14.22
C GLY A 565 -2.63 8.55 -13.56
N PRO A 566 -3.15 9.38 -12.62
CA PRO A 566 -4.33 9.03 -11.80
C PRO A 566 -5.60 8.65 -12.59
N GLY A 567 -5.74 9.18 -13.81
CA GLY A 567 -6.66 8.58 -14.75
C GLY A 567 -6.73 9.29 -16.10
N TYR A 568 -6.83 8.50 -17.16
CA TYR A 568 -7.00 8.97 -18.53
C TYR A 568 -7.79 7.96 -19.36
N ILE A 569 -8.40 8.43 -20.45
CA ILE A 569 -9.24 7.63 -21.36
C ILE A 569 -8.72 7.74 -22.80
N ILE A 570 -8.56 6.58 -23.45
CA ILE A 570 -8.21 6.45 -24.87
C ILE A 570 -9.33 5.79 -25.70
N SER A 571 -9.40 6.10 -26.99
CA SER A 571 -10.28 5.39 -27.93
C SER A 571 -9.73 4.01 -28.32
N ARG A 572 -10.62 3.08 -28.69
CA ARG A 572 -10.27 1.69 -29.01
C ARG A 572 -9.18 1.55 -30.08
N ASP A 573 -9.10 2.48 -31.03
CA ASP A 573 -8.14 2.44 -32.14
C ASP A 573 -6.71 2.84 -31.74
N ILE A 574 -6.53 3.69 -30.71
CA ILE A 574 -5.22 3.88 -30.05
C ILE A 574 -4.87 2.60 -29.27
N ALA A 575 -5.80 2.07 -28.47
CA ALA A 575 -5.57 0.82 -27.73
C ALA A 575 -5.24 -0.36 -28.67
N SER A 576 -5.91 -0.48 -29.82
CA SER A 576 -5.62 -1.50 -30.84
C SER A 576 -4.26 -1.30 -31.52
N TYR A 577 -3.81 -0.04 -31.67
CA TYR A 577 -2.46 0.24 -32.17
C TYR A 577 -1.38 -0.19 -31.18
N ILE A 578 -1.55 0.10 -29.89
CA ILE A 578 -0.66 -0.34 -28.80
C ILE A 578 -0.60 -1.88 -28.75
N VAL A 579 -1.74 -2.55 -28.81
CA VAL A 579 -1.82 -4.03 -28.82
C VAL A 579 -1.15 -4.65 -30.04
N GLN A 580 -1.24 -4.01 -31.21
CA GLN A 580 -0.52 -4.46 -32.40
C GLN A 580 1.00 -4.28 -32.23
N GLY A 581 1.46 -3.09 -31.82
CA GLY A 581 2.87 -2.81 -31.58
C GLY A 581 3.52 -3.69 -30.50
N HIS A 582 2.73 -4.12 -29.51
CA HIS A 582 3.15 -5.12 -28.52
C HIS A 582 3.37 -6.50 -29.17
N LYS A 583 2.43 -6.96 -30.01
CA LYS A 583 2.48 -8.28 -30.66
C LYS A 583 3.61 -8.41 -31.68
N ASP A 584 3.87 -7.38 -32.47
CA ASP A 584 5.00 -7.34 -33.41
C ASP A 584 6.30 -6.80 -32.80
N ARG A 585 6.29 -6.48 -31.49
CA ARG A 585 7.39 -5.92 -30.69
C ARG A 585 7.94 -4.57 -31.19
N SER A 586 7.25 -3.86 -32.09
CA SER A 586 7.65 -2.51 -32.53
C SER A 586 7.37 -1.40 -31.50
N LEU A 587 6.62 -1.68 -30.44
CA LEU A 587 6.31 -0.71 -29.38
C LEU A 587 7.59 -0.30 -28.60
N LYS A 588 7.90 1.00 -28.58
CA LYS A 588 8.91 1.58 -27.68
C LYS A 588 8.40 1.48 -26.24
N LEU A 589 9.09 0.72 -25.40
CA LEU A 589 8.81 0.62 -23.97
C LEU A 589 9.61 1.70 -23.22
N PHE A 590 9.05 2.21 -22.12
CA PHE A 590 9.64 3.28 -21.30
C PHE A 590 9.15 3.11 -19.85
N LYS A 591 9.92 3.58 -18.86
CA LYS A 591 9.64 3.27 -17.44
C LYS A 591 8.56 4.14 -16.79
N LEU A 592 8.30 5.32 -17.36
CA LEU A 592 7.15 6.16 -17.01
C LEU A 592 5.97 5.76 -17.91
N GLU A 593 4.89 5.26 -17.29
CA GLU A 593 3.77 4.61 -17.99
C GLU A 593 2.86 5.60 -18.73
N ASP A 594 2.57 6.71 -18.08
CA ASP A 594 1.80 7.84 -18.60
C ASP A 594 2.53 8.54 -19.77
N VAL A 595 3.83 8.78 -19.63
CA VAL A 595 4.69 9.24 -20.72
C VAL A 595 4.79 8.19 -21.84
N SER A 596 4.78 6.89 -21.52
CA SER A 596 4.70 5.82 -22.54
C SER A 596 3.44 5.95 -23.40
N MET A 597 2.28 6.26 -22.79
CA MET A 597 1.04 6.50 -23.54
C MET A 597 1.18 7.67 -24.52
N GLY A 598 1.78 8.79 -24.09
CA GLY A 598 2.09 9.92 -24.97
C GLY A 598 3.01 9.56 -26.14
N ILE A 599 4.08 8.79 -25.87
CA ILE A 599 4.99 8.26 -26.90
C ILE A 599 4.23 7.40 -27.92
N TRP A 600 3.35 6.50 -27.47
CA TRP A 600 2.58 5.63 -28.35
C TRP A 600 1.54 6.38 -29.17
N ILE A 601 0.98 7.47 -28.64
CA ILE A 601 0.01 8.33 -29.33
C ILE A 601 0.71 9.20 -30.39
N GLU A 602 1.91 9.70 -30.13
CA GLU A 602 2.70 10.40 -31.14
C GLU A 602 3.13 9.46 -32.28
N GLU A 603 3.51 8.21 -31.99
CA GLU A 603 3.79 7.20 -33.02
C GLU A 603 2.52 6.71 -33.76
N TYR A 604 1.34 6.79 -33.13
CA TYR A 604 0.05 6.60 -33.81
C TYR A 604 -0.21 7.77 -34.79
N LYS A 605 0.01 9.02 -34.34
CA LYS A 605 -0.22 10.26 -35.09
C LYS A 605 0.68 10.37 -36.33
N LYS A 606 1.96 10.01 -36.19
CA LYS A 606 2.96 9.94 -37.29
C LYS A 606 2.57 9.02 -38.45
N LYS A 607 1.58 8.13 -38.27
CA LYS A 607 1.07 7.21 -39.31
C LYS A 607 -0.16 7.78 -40.04
N ASP A 608 -0.15 9.10 -40.23
CA ASP A 608 -1.21 9.93 -40.82
C ASP A 608 -2.58 9.70 -40.16
N ARG A 609 -2.64 9.91 -38.84
CA ARG A 609 -3.85 9.72 -38.04
C ARG A 609 -4.14 10.92 -37.16
N GLU A 610 -5.38 11.38 -37.21
CA GLU A 610 -5.88 12.45 -36.34
C GLU A 610 -5.88 12.00 -34.87
N VAL A 611 -5.41 12.87 -33.97
CA VAL A 611 -5.50 12.68 -32.52
C VAL A 611 -6.33 13.82 -31.92
N ASN A 612 -7.34 13.44 -31.16
CA ASN A 612 -8.29 14.31 -30.49
C ASN A 612 -7.92 14.42 -29.01
N TYR A 613 -7.17 15.47 -28.66
CA TYR A 613 -6.86 15.79 -27.27
C TYR A 613 -8.05 16.50 -26.59
N VAL A 614 -8.41 16.05 -25.39
CA VAL A 614 -9.42 16.68 -24.52
C VAL A 614 -8.80 16.85 -23.14
N ASN A 615 -8.40 18.07 -22.79
CA ASN A 615 -7.91 18.41 -21.46
C ASN A 615 -9.07 18.78 -20.54
N ASP A 616 -9.08 18.26 -19.31
CA ASP A 616 -10.08 18.56 -18.30
C ASP A 616 -9.44 18.68 -16.90
N ASN A 617 -9.39 19.91 -16.39
CA ASN A 617 -8.82 20.23 -15.09
C ASN A 617 -9.59 19.63 -13.90
N ASN A 618 -10.79 19.08 -14.11
CA ASN A 618 -11.54 18.35 -13.09
C ASN A 618 -11.00 16.91 -12.87
N PHE A 619 -9.97 16.50 -13.61
CA PHE A 619 -9.15 15.34 -13.29
C PHE A 619 -8.07 15.74 -12.28
N ASN A 620 -8.42 15.74 -10.99
CA ASN A 620 -7.51 16.20 -9.93
C ASN A 620 -6.33 15.22 -9.76
N ASN A 621 -5.13 15.65 -10.16
CA ASN A 621 -3.89 14.87 -10.05
C ASN A 621 -3.46 14.62 -8.59
N ALA A 622 -3.94 15.42 -7.64
CA ALA A 622 -3.77 15.20 -6.20
C ALA A 622 -5.01 15.72 -5.44
N GLY A 623 -5.42 15.00 -4.41
CA GLY A 623 -6.56 15.39 -3.57
C GLY A 623 -7.88 15.50 -4.35
N CYS A 624 -8.68 16.49 -3.98
CA CYS A 624 -10.03 16.71 -4.50
C CYS A 624 -10.33 18.21 -4.59
N ASN A 625 -10.94 18.64 -5.70
CA ASN A 625 -11.60 19.95 -5.82
C ASN A 625 -13.09 19.74 -6.19
N ASP A 626 -13.98 20.59 -5.67
CA ASP A 626 -15.41 20.52 -5.97
C ASP A 626 -15.68 20.61 -7.48
N GLY A 627 -16.58 19.77 -7.98
CA GLY A 627 -16.82 19.57 -9.41
C GLY A 627 -16.00 18.46 -10.06
N TYR A 628 -15.15 17.75 -9.29
CA TYR A 628 -14.29 16.66 -9.77
C TYR A 628 -14.97 15.67 -10.74
N VAL A 629 -14.22 15.28 -11.77
CA VAL A 629 -14.48 14.09 -12.60
C VAL A 629 -13.68 12.90 -12.06
N ILE A 630 -12.42 13.14 -11.67
CA ILE A 630 -11.69 12.25 -10.74
C ILE A 630 -11.09 13.02 -9.56
N ALA A 631 -10.93 12.33 -8.43
CA ALA A 631 -10.19 12.79 -7.26
C ALA A 631 -9.17 11.70 -6.86
N HIS A 632 -7.91 12.08 -6.66
CA HIS A 632 -6.79 11.16 -6.43
C HIS A 632 -6.28 11.22 -4.98
N TYR A 633 -5.46 10.26 -4.55
CA TYR A 633 -5.03 10.05 -3.16
C TYR A 633 -6.21 9.91 -2.17
N GLN A 634 -7.32 9.32 -2.61
CA GLN A 634 -8.51 9.11 -1.81
C GLN A 634 -8.42 7.79 -1.03
N ASN A 635 -8.19 7.89 0.28
CA ASN A 635 -8.17 6.72 1.17
C ASN A 635 -9.57 6.04 1.24
N PRO A 636 -9.68 4.81 1.82
CA PRO A 636 -10.95 4.08 1.92
C PRO A 636 -12.13 4.84 2.56
N LYS A 637 -11.87 5.76 3.50
CA LYS A 637 -12.90 6.62 4.12
C LYS A 637 -13.35 7.71 3.15
N HIS A 638 -12.44 8.31 2.40
CA HIS A 638 -12.75 9.38 1.46
C HIS A 638 -13.53 8.82 0.27
N MET A 639 -13.12 7.67 -0.26
CA MET A 639 -13.86 6.91 -1.29
C MET A 639 -15.34 6.68 -0.92
N THR A 640 -15.60 6.28 0.32
CA THR A 640 -16.97 6.01 0.80
C THR A 640 -17.74 7.29 1.13
N CYS A 641 -17.07 8.33 1.65
CA CYS A 641 -17.66 9.66 1.89
C CYS A 641 -18.07 10.37 0.58
N LEU A 642 -17.21 10.40 -0.44
CA LEU A 642 -17.49 10.99 -1.76
C LEU A 642 -18.69 10.29 -2.43
N TRP A 643 -18.79 8.97 -2.28
CA TRP A 643 -19.95 8.22 -2.76
C TRP A 643 -21.23 8.55 -1.98
N GLY A 644 -21.15 8.70 -0.64
CA GLY A 644 -22.26 9.12 0.20
C GLY A 644 -22.87 10.45 -0.26
N LYS A 645 -22.03 11.48 -0.44
CA LYS A 645 -22.46 12.80 -0.94
C LYS A 645 -23.16 12.74 -2.30
N LEU A 646 -22.62 11.96 -3.24
CA LEU A 646 -23.26 11.74 -4.55
C LEU A 646 -24.59 10.97 -4.43
N LYS A 647 -24.65 9.98 -3.52
CA LYS A 647 -25.86 9.19 -3.24
C LYS A 647 -26.98 9.99 -2.58
N GLU A 648 -26.63 11.00 -1.79
CA GLU A 648 -27.54 11.94 -1.13
C GLU A 648 -27.98 13.10 -2.05
N GLY A 649 -27.37 13.24 -3.23
CA GLY A 649 -27.67 14.31 -4.18
C GLY A 649 -26.97 15.64 -3.89
N ALA A 650 -25.97 15.66 -2.99
CA ALA A 650 -25.17 16.85 -2.70
C ALA A 650 -24.22 17.25 -3.86
N GLY A 651 -24.03 16.35 -4.83
CA GLY A 651 -23.14 16.56 -5.98
C GLY A 651 -21.68 16.19 -5.70
N ALA A 652 -20.78 16.59 -6.59
CA ALA A 652 -19.35 16.37 -6.48
C ALA A 652 -18.70 17.39 -5.53
N ILE A 653 -19.00 17.26 -4.23
CA ILE A 653 -18.40 18.08 -3.16
C ILE A 653 -17.38 17.23 -2.41
N CYS A 654 -16.16 17.72 -2.27
CA CYS A 654 -15.06 17.03 -1.61
C CYS A 654 -15.33 16.74 -0.14
N CYS A 655 -14.73 15.69 0.39
CA CYS A 655 -14.80 15.38 1.82
C CYS A 655 -13.81 16.26 2.59
N ASN A 656 -14.24 16.79 3.73
CA ASN A 656 -13.35 17.47 4.65
C ASN A 656 -12.56 16.41 5.41
N ASP A 657 -11.26 16.61 5.58
CA ASP A 657 -10.50 15.88 6.59
C ASP A 657 -11.02 16.25 8.01
N PRO A 658 -11.06 15.28 8.95
CA PRO A 658 -11.67 15.46 10.29
C PRO A 658 -10.76 16.14 11.33
#